data_AF-A0A9J7XYW2-F1
#
_entry.id   AF-A0A9J7XYW2-F1
#
_cell.length_a   1.000
_cell.length_b   1.000
_cell.length_c   1.000
_cell.angle_alpha   90.00
_cell.angle_beta   90.00
_cell.angle_gamma   90.00
#
_symmetry.space_group_name_H-M   'P 1'
#
loop_
_entity.id
_entity.type
_entity.pdbx_description
1 polymer ?
#
loop_
_entity_poly.entity_id
_entity_poly.type
_entity_poly.pdbx_seq_one_letter_code
_entity_poly.pdbx_strand_id
1 'polypeptide(L)'
;MFGQETDKEFVWSLWKRLQVASPDLTQAVSLVMEREKQKAENKDRKVLEILQAKDYRIQELEQKVTAQEQEINNRVQQLCVSEEECGLMKKELAALQHRLGNKSRQLKEARRQAQECEEEGRRALQEARQQLDAQHSASQAELERLRDQEAVSSSRVKNLEEELFRSRQDVLEAQSRSTALSLQLSTVEREGADKEQQLCQIKHELQDLQCLYRQSVEHAGEQAQLIQQLEGLNLDTQRVLRSQEEAHTADTVSYQKLHSELSVSYQALWHSQEQLRQREVALSMQLSQRDQQIQELQAQLQSFTAAAGHCEGAGSLSPGGGSSDGADSQEQRIQWLQELLVLKTKENEDLRRAHAKHHDRLRIIQTNYRTVTERLKEVEDTHDLSKCKTKVHQDSEDLWNELVFYKEENKKLLSDKANLEEELNAALDRVAVQDLQEHQQEETQAELLFREVPEDEVRRSSTPIKTTARRVEQTFKKIEQLQSQMVSLESEIVRLREKNRALQEANGALAGEQGDLQARVQLLQKSKEAEETQAREERDRLLAQMQSFERQAKEAMKAAAQARRRLLKLRQELGVLRAERDFHRSAAKRRAKAATLANNKIRSKAPWVDASSRTRMRSALYRMDSPAKDDWEDMSADSDSEEFSDSLESQYSVQAPRVSRKTKGCRYMLICPTDRPGEESQTRNIQFQGASLQKIRKKRISKAHAVLQQRLLSLQQQVTALQADKQAAQQLAAEQSHRQVQTQAQLDSLLQQLNSSKQLSKKQACELAGLEQQKASLQMELEQWRRIRQQTSMNSPAVDPERLQAQVKQLTHRLKNASSEMSKHTAANKSLRAQLDERDQTLKELHERVGVLERDVMMKRQLVEDLRCRLKICQDSERTHRAVTEDLEKKMKSLTDESTNRKALVDSLKRRLTVATAEKKQHETTSQKLKEELQKKEQRVAILQTRISERDQAMAELEQTASKQMHGLAEQSSQALETLQRKLTLAESQLQQFHTFIEALANQLAQDVQDIKARLMRKKKSEREGNRMSKCSLVKAASILNMTETDLVNMLDTDECEEAFVGRGPDTDWAEHVQHILQQQIPSAGLLMDAMLVKMKEGKVLTEELAALTAAVSKNA
;
A
#
# COMPACT_ATOMS: atom_id res chain seq x y z
N MET A 1 -39.49 193.79 -91.53
CA MET A 1 -39.04 195.14 -91.10
C MET A 1 -37.69 194.98 -90.41
N PHE A 2 -36.78 195.95 -90.46
CA PHE A 2 -36.99 197.37 -90.73
C PHE A 2 -36.12 197.91 -91.87
N GLY A 3 -36.59 198.99 -92.52
CA GLY A 3 -35.71 200.12 -92.83
C GLY A 3 -34.70 199.93 -93.95
N GLN A 4 -35.08 199.23 -95.02
CA GLN A 4 -34.50 199.40 -96.36
C GLN A 4 -35.65 199.28 -97.36
N GLU A 5 -36.51 200.30 -97.35
CA GLU A 5 -37.81 200.33 -98.06
C GLU A 5 -37.67 200.73 -99.55
N THR A 6 -36.68 201.52 -99.95
CA THR A 6 -36.59 202.11 -101.30
C THR A 6 -36.27 201.10 -102.40
N ASP A 7 -35.39 200.13 -102.15
CA ASP A 7 -35.07 199.09 -103.15
C ASP A 7 -36.22 198.10 -103.35
N LYS A 8 -37.06 197.91 -102.32
CA LYS A 8 -38.21 197.01 -102.41
C LYS A 8 -39.27 197.57 -103.35
N GLU A 9 -39.51 198.89 -103.36
CA GLU A 9 -40.43 199.48 -104.34
C GLU A 9 -39.89 199.44 -105.77
N PHE A 10 -38.57 199.62 -105.98
CA PHE A 10 -37.98 199.49 -107.31
C PHE A 10 -38.04 198.05 -107.84
N VAL A 11 -37.60 197.06 -107.05
CA VAL A 11 -37.65 195.64 -107.44
C VAL A 11 -39.09 195.18 -107.62
N TRP A 12 -40.04 195.65 -106.80
CA TRP A 12 -41.47 195.35 -107.01
C TRP A 12 -42.02 196.01 -108.28
N SER A 13 -41.57 197.22 -108.64
CA SER A 13 -41.93 197.86 -109.92
C SER A 13 -41.35 197.14 -111.15
N LEU A 14 -40.14 196.57 -111.03
CA LEU A 14 -39.46 195.82 -112.08
C LEU A 14 -40.10 194.43 -112.24
N TRP A 15 -40.35 193.74 -111.12
CA TRP A 15 -41.07 192.47 -111.06
C TRP A 15 -42.49 192.60 -111.63
N LYS A 16 -43.21 193.69 -111.31
CA LYS A 16 -44.55 193.96 -111.83
C LYS A 16 -44.57 194.41 -113.30
N ARG A 17 -43.47 194.97 -113.83
CA ARG A 17 -43.29 195.16 -115.29
C ARG A 17 -42.97 193.84 -116.00
N LEU A 18 -42.12 192.98 -115.43
CA LEU A 18 -41.80 191.67 -115.99
C LEU A 18 -43.04 190.75 -116.01
N GLN A 19 -43.87 190.80 -114.97
CA GLN A 19 -45.11 190.01 -114.84
C GLN A 19 -46.18 190.37 -115.89
N VAL A 20 -46.13 191.57 -116.48
CA VAL A 20 -47.06 192.02 -117.54
C VAL A 20 -46.50 191.83 -118.96
N ALA A 21 -45.17 191.91 -119.14
CA ALA A 21 -44.52 191.75 -120.43
C ALA A 21 -44.03 190.32 -120.73
N SER A 22 -43.99 189.43 -119.73
CA SER A 22 -43.44 188.06 -119.86
C SER A 22 -44.23 187.04 -119.03
N PRO A 23 -45.49 186.72 -119.41
CA PRO A 23 -46.33 185.77 -118.67
C PRO A 23 -45.75 184.34 -118.61
N ASP A 24 -44.95 183.93 -119.59
CA ASP A 24 -44.33 182.60 -119.68
C ASP A 24 -43.50 182.21 -118.45
N LEU A 25 -42.87 183.16 -117.76
CA LEU A 25 -42.00 182.83 -116.62
C LEU A 25 -42.79 182.41 -115.37
N THR A 26 -43.96 183.00 -115.12
CA THR A 26 -44.70 182.79 -113.86
C THR A 26 -45.42 181.44 -113.85
N GLN A 27 -45.92 181.01 -115.01
CA GLN A 27 -46.60 179.71 -115.16
C GLN A 27 -45.60 178.55 -115.12
N ALA A 28 -44.41 178.72 -115.72
CA ALA A 28 -43.33 177.74 -115.65
C ALA A 28 -42.83 177.51 -114.22
N VAL A 29 -42.58 178.57 -113.44
CA VAL A 29 -42.16 178.45 -112.03
C VAL A 29 -43.21 177.74 -111.19
N SER A 30 -44.50 178.04 -111.39
CA SER A 30 -45.60 177.40 -110.66
C SER A 30 -45.66 175.89 -110.90
N LEU A 31 -45.52 175.45 -112.17
CA LEU A 31 -45.47 174.02 -112.53
C LEU A 31 -44.22 173.30 -112.00
N VAL A 32 -43.07 173.99 -111.93
CA VAL A 32 -41.85 173.43 -111.31
C VAL A 32 -42.01 173.26 -109.80
N MET A 33 -42.61 174.23 -109.10
CA MET A 33 -42.89 174.10 -107.67
C MET A 33 -43.86 172.95 -107.36
N GLU A 34 -44.95 172.81 -108.11
CA GLU A 34 -45.91 171.71 -107.89
C GLU A 34 -45.25 170.34 -108.13
N ARG A 35 -44.35 170.24 -109.12
CA ARG A 35 -43.63 169.00 -109.43
C ARG A 35 -42.55 168.64 -108.40
N GLU A 36 -41.85 169.63 -107.81
CA GLU A 36 -40.91 169.36 -106.71
C GLU A 36 -41.64 169.07 -105.39
N LYS A 37 -42.77 169.72 -105.12
CA LYS A 37 -43.65 169.38 -103.99
C LYS A 37 -44.12 167.92 -104.08
N GLN A 38 -44.64 167.48 -105.24
CA GLN A 38 -45.05 166.09 -105.46
C GLN A 38 -43.88 165.09 -105.40
N LYS A 39 -42.65 165.51 -105.70
CA LYS A 39 -41.44 164.70 -105.45
C LYS A 39 -41.10 164.58 -103.97
N ALA A 40 -41.26 165.64 -103.19
CA ALA A 40 -41.05 165.61 -101.74
C ALA A 40 -42.08 164.68 -101.08
N GLU A 41 -43.37 164.89 -101.36
CA GLU A 41 -44.48 164.06 -100.85
C GLU A 41 -44.29 162.57 -101.20
N ASN A 42 -43.81 162.24 -102.41
CA ASN A 42 -43.49 160.85 -102.80
C ASN A 42 -42.26 160.26 -102.10
N LYS A 43 -41.29 161.07 -101.67
CA LYS A 43 -40.16 160.60 -100.84
C LYS A 43 -40.64 160.31 -99.42
N ASP A 44 -41.41 161.22 -98.83
CA ASP A 44 -41.93 161.10 -97.47
C ASP A 44 -42.83 159.86 -97.34
N ARG A 45 -43.69 159.61 -98.36
CA ARG A 45 -44.52 158.40 -98.41
C ARG A 45 -43.69 157.11 -98.42
N LYS A 46 -42.59 157.06 -99.20
CA LYS A 46 -41.69 155.90 -99.22
C LYS A 46 -40.93 155.69 -97.91
N VAL A 47 -40.56 156.78 -97.21
CA VAL A 47 -39.94 156.67 -95.88
C VAL A 47 -40.93 156.06 -94.87
N LEU A 48 -42.21 156.48 -94.90
CA LEU A 48 -43.25 155.92 -94.05
C LEU A 48 -43.53 154.43 -94.34
N GLU A 49 -43.57 154.02 -95.61
CA GLU A 49 -43.72 152.61 -95.99
C GLU A 49 -42.53 151.75 -95.49
N ILE A 50 -41.30 152.28 -95.54
CA ILE A 50 -40.10 151.60 -95.01
C ILE A 50 -40.14 151.52 -93.48
N LEU A 51 -40.61 152.55 -92.78
CA LEU A 51 -40.77 152.54 -91.32
C LEU A 51 -41.80 151.50 -90.90
N GLN A 52 -43.00 151.49 -91.50
CA GLN A 52 -44.01 150.47 -91.21
C GLN A 52 -43.49 149.05 -91.46
N ALA A 53 -42.77 148.82 -92.55
CA ALA A 53 -42.17 147.51 -92.83
C ALA A 53 -41.10 147.10 -91.79
N LYS A 54 -40.35 148.06 -91.22
CA LYS A 54 -39.41 147.82 -90.12
C LYS A 54 -40.12 147.55 -88.80
N ASP A 55 -41.17 148.30 -88.49
CA ASP A 55 -41.95 148.13 -87.25
C ASP A 55 -42.60 146.73 -87.20
N TYR A 56 -43.21 146.29 -88.31
CA TYR A 56 -43.69 144.90 -88.44
C TYR A 56 -42.56 143.87 -88.25
N ARG A 57 -41.35 144.16 -88.72
CA ARG A 57 -40.20 143.24 -88.58
C ARG A 57 -39.66 143.18 -87.17
N ILE A 58 -39.69 144.29 -86.42
CA ILE A 58 -39.34 144.34 -85.00
C ILE A 58 -40.32 143.49 -84.20
N GLN A 59 -41.63 143.70 -84.40
CA GLN A 59 -42.67 142.97 -83.68
C GLN A 59 -42.62 141.45 -83.91
N GLU A 60 -42.27 141.00 -85.12
CA GLU A 60 -42.08 139.58 -85.44
C GLU A 60 -40.84 138.95 -84.76
N LEU A 61 -39.82 139.76 -84.44
CA LEU A 61 -38.64 139.30 -83.69
C LEU A 61 -38.91 139.24 -82.18
N GLU A 62 -39.62 140.22 -81.62
CA GLU A 62 -40.02 140.24 -80.20
C GLU A 62 -40.87 139.01 -79.82
N GLN A 63 -41.78 138.59 -80.70
CA GLN A 63 -42.56 137.35 -80.53
C GLN A 63 -41.68 136.08 -80.54
N LYS A 64 -40.58 136.07 -81.30
CA LYS A 64 -39.66 134.92 -81.37
C LYS A 64 -38.77 134.83 -80.14
N VAL A 65 -38.30 135.97 -79.61
CA VAL A 65 -37.50 136.02 -78.38
C VAL A 65 -38.33 135.54 -77.19
N THR A 66 -39.55 136.06 -77.01
CA THR A 66 -40.44 135.65 -75.91
C THR A 66 -40.84 134.18 -75.95
N ALA A 67 -41.02 133.60 -77.15
CA ALA A 67 -41.23 132.16 -77.31
C ALA A 67 -39.99 131.33 -76.90
N GLN A 68 -38.78 131.79 -77.24
CA GLN A 68 -37.53 131.11 -76.85
C GLN A 68 -37.26 131.19 -75.34
N GLU A 69 -37.55 132.31 -74.69
CA GLU A 69 -37.43 132.47 -73.23
C GLU A 69 -38.33 131.48 -72.47
N GLN A 70 -39.56 131.27 -72.94
CA GLN A 70 -40.49 130.28 -72.36
C GLN A 70 -39.95 128.85 -72.50
N GLU A 71 -39.39 128.48 -73.66
CA GLU A 71 -38.83 127.15 -73.86
C GLU A 71 -37.57 126.90 -73.00
N ILE A 72 -36.72 127.90 -72.82
CA ILE A 72 -35.56 127.83 -71.91
C ILE A 72 -36.02 127.58 -70.47
N ASN A 73 -37.00 128.34 -69.96
CA ASN A 73 -37.51 128.17 -68.60
C ASN A 73 -38.06 126.77 -68.34
N ASN A 74 -38.81 126.19 -69.29
CA ASN A 74 -39.35 124.83 -69.15
C ASN A 74 -38.23 123.77 -69.05
N ARG A 75 -37.13 123.92 -69.80
CA ARG A 75 -35.99 122.99 -69.77
C ARG A 75 -35.20 123.08 -68.46
N VAL A 76 -35.05 124.28 -67.90
CA VAL A 76 -34.39 124.49 -66.60
C VAL A 76 -35.16 123.79 -65.47
N GLN A 77 -36.49 123.90 -65.45
CA GLN A 77 -37.32 123.25 -64.43
C GLN A 77 -37.19 121.71 -64.47
N GLN A 78 -37.12 121.10 -65.65
CA GLN A 78 -36.91 119.64 -65.79
C GLN A 78 -35.54 119.18 -65.28
N LEU A 79 -34.49 119.99 -65.46
CA LEU A 79 -33.15 119.67 -64.94
C LEU A 79 -33.13 119.66 -63.41
N CYS A 80 -33.73 120.66 -62.75
CA CYS A 80 -33.79 120.71 -61.28
C CYS A 80 -34.46 119.46 -60.67
N VAL A 81 -35.59 119.00 -61.24
CA VAL A 81 -36.28 117.79 -60.75
C VAL A 81 -35.40 116.54 -60.91
N SER A 82 -34.71 116.40 -62.05
CA SER A 82 -33.79 115.28 -62.30
C SER A 82 -32.57 115.28 -61.36
N GLU A 83 -32.07 116.46 -61.00
CA GLU A 83 -30.97 116.60 -60.03
C GLU A 83 -31.40 116.20 -58.60
N GLU A 84 -32.63 116.54 -58.19
CA GLU A 84 -33.20 116.12 -56.91
C GLU A 84 -33.37 114.58 -56.82
N GLU A 85 -33.91 113.96 -57.87
CA GLU A 85 -34.03 112.49 -57.99
C GLU A 85 -32.66 111.80 -57.93
N CYS A 86 -31.66 112.33 -58.64
CA CYS A 86 -30.27 111.87 -58.56
C CYS A 86 -29.68 112.03 -57.15
N GLY A 87 -30.07 113.07 -56.42
CA GLY A 87 -29.67 113.31 -55.03
C GLY A 87 -30.25 112.27 -54.07
N LEU A 88 -31.50 111.85 -54.26
CA LEU A 88 -32.14 110.80 -53.46
C LEU A 88 -31.52 109.42 -53.72
N MET A 89 -31.38 109.04 -55.00
CA MET A 89 -30.77 107.76 -55.39
C MET A 89 -29.35 107.58 -54.83
N LYS A 90 -28.53 108.65 -54.79
CA LYS A 90 -27.20 108.62 -54.17
C LYS A 90 -27.25 108.35 -52.66
N LYS A 91 -28.22 108.92 -51.95
CA LYS A 91 -28.42 108.69 -50.50
C LYS A 91 -28.86 107.25 -50.22
N GLU A 92 -29.76 106.70 -51.03
CA GLU A 92 -30.22 105.31 -50.90
C GLU A 92 -29.09 104.31 -51.18
N LEU A 93 -28.29 104.53 -52.23
CA LEU A 93 -27.10 103.71 -52.52
C LEU A 93 -26.11 103.71 -51.35
N ALA A 94 -25.82 104.87 -50.75
CA ALA A 94 -24.95 104.96 -49.58
C ALA A 94 -25.52 104.19 -48.36
N ALA A 95 -26.84 104.29 -48.11
CA ALA A 95 -27.52 103.57 -47.03
C ALA A 95 -27.49 102.04 -47.24
N LEU A 96 -27.66 101.58 -48.48
CA LEU A 96 -27.55 100.17 -48.86
C LEU A 96 -26.11 99.64 -48.74
N GLN A 97 -25.11 100.42 -49.17
CA GLN A 97 -23.69 100.07 -49.00
C GLN A 97 -23.32 99.94 -47.51
N HIS A 98 -23.78 100.85 -46.65
CA HIS A 98 -23.54 100.77 -45.21
C HIS A 98 -24.25 99.56 -44.57
N ARG A 99 -25.49 99.26 -44.96
CA ARG A 99 -26.21 98.04 -44.55
C ARG A 99 -25.47 96.77 -44.98
N LEU A 100 -24.96 96.72 -46.21
CA LEU A 100 -24.21 95.58 -46.75
C LEU A 100 -22.87 95.40 -46.01
N GLY A 101 -22.16 96.50 -45.70
CA GLY A 101 -20.96 96.49 -44.87
C GLY A 101 -21.21 95.92 -43.47
N ASN A 102 -22.29 96.37 -42.80
CA ASN A 102 -22.67 95.86 -41.48
C ASN A 102 -23.10 94.39 -41.52
N LYS A 103 -23.86 93.96 -42.54
CA LYS A 103 -24.21 92.54 -42.73
C LYS A 103 -22.99 91.67 -43.03
N SER A 104 -22.01 92.19 -43.78
CA SER A 104 -20.72 91.52 -44.03
C SER A 104 -19.91 91.33 -42.74
N ARG A 105 -19.86 92.34 -41.85
CA ARG A 105 -19.23 92.21 -40.52
C ARG A 105 -19.94 91.17 -39.64
N GLN A 106 -21.26 91.25 -39.51
CA GLN A 106 -22.07 90.28 -38.76
C GLN A 106 -21.86 88.84 -39.26
N LEU A 107 -21.77 88.62 -40.58
CA LEU A 107 -21.49 87.30 -41.15
C LEU A 107 -20.07 86.81 -40.87
N LYS A 108 -19.07 87.69 -40.78
CA LYS A 108 -17.70 87.33 -40.38
C LYS A 108 -17.62 86.96 -38.90
N GLU A 109 -18.28 87.72 -38.04
CA GLU A 109 -18.35 87.46 -36.60
C GLU A 109 -19.06 86.13 -36.29
N ALA A 110 -20.23 85.89 -36.91
CA ALA A 110 -20.96 84.63 -36.78
C ALA A 110 -20.16 83.43 -37.32
N ARG A 111 -19.38 83.60 -38.39
CA ARG A 111 -18.47 82.55 -38.89
C ARG A 111 -17.34 82.26 -37.92
N ARG A 112 -16.71 83.28 -37.32
CA ARG A 112 -15.68 83.10 -36.29
C ARG A 112 -16.23 82.35 -35.08
N GLN A 113 -17.41 82.75 -34.58
CA GLN A 113 -18.07 82.06 -33.46
C GLN A 113 -18.43 80.61 -33.80
N ALA A 114 -18.92 80.33 -35.01
CA ALA A 114 -19.18 78.96 -35.45
C ALA A 114 -17.89 78.11 -35.52
N GLN A 115 -16.78 78.69 -36.00
CA GLN A 115 -15.48 78.02 -36.02
C GLN A 115 -14.96 77.74 -34.59
N GLU A 116 -15.10 78.69 -33.67
CA GLU A 116 -14.74 78.52 -32.26
C GLU A 116 -15.56 77.40 -31.60
N CYS A 117 -16.88 77.39 -31.79
CA CYS A 117 -17.74 76.29 -31.30
C CYS A 117 -17.43 74.93 -31.97
N GLU A 118 -17.05 74.91 -33.25
CA GLU A 118 -16.62 73.67 -33.93
C GLU A 118 -15.26 73.17 -33.40
N GLU A 119 -14.31 74.06 -33.09
CA GLU A 119 -13.05 73.68 -32.47
C GLU A 119 -13.22 73.19 -31.03
N GLU A 120 -14.03 73.87 -30.22
CA GLU A 120 -14.39 73.42 -28.87
C GLU A 120 -15.10 72.07 -28.91
N GLY A 121 -16.04 71.88 -29.83
CA GLY A 121 -16.70 70.59 -30.06
C GLY A 121 -15.74 69.48 -30.47
N ARG A 122 -14.74 69.78 -31.32
CA ARG A 122 -13.67 68.84 -31.68
C ARG A 122 -12.77 68.49 -30.50
N ARG A 123 -12.38 69.48 -29.67
CA ARG A 123 -11.57 69.26 -28.46
C ARG A 123 -12.32 68.37 -27.46
N ALA A 124 -13.58 68.69 -27.16
CA ALA A 124 -14.43 67.87 -26.27
C ALA A 124 -14.62 66.43 -26.79
N LEU A 125 -14.80 66.24 -28.11
CA LEU A 125 -14.86 64.91 -28.71
C LEU A 125 -13.51 64.16 -28.64
N GLN A 126 -12.40 64.86 -28.78
CA GLN A 126 -11.05 64.29 -28.68
C GLN A 126 -10.70 63.89 -27.24
N GLU A 127 -11.07 64.71 -26.26
CA GLU A 127 -10.95 64.40 -24.82
C GLU A 127 -11.84 63.20 -24.44
N ALA A 128 -13.12 63.20 -24.84
CA ALA A 128 -14.01 62.07 -24.61
C ALA A 128 -13.49 60.77 -25.26
N ARG A 129 -12.88 60.87 -26.44
CA ARG A 129 -12.23 59.73 -27.10
C ARG A 129 -10.99 59.25 -26.33
N GLN A 130 -10.12 60.16 -25.88
CA GLN A 130 -8.96 59.81 -25.04
C GLN A 130 -9.38 59.16 -23.71
N GLN A 131 -10.46 59.62 -23.10
CA GLN A 131 -11.03 59.00 -21.89
C GLN A 131 -11.57 57.60 -22.17
N LEU A 132 -12.28 57.39 -23.28
CA LEU A 132 -12.74 56.06 -23.69
C LEU A 132 -11.57 55.13 -24.04
N ASP A 133 -10.55 55.59 -24.77
CA ASP A 133 -9.35 54.83 -25.10
C ASP A 133 -8.57 54.45 -23.81
N ALA A 134 -8.52 55.34 -22.81
CA ALA A 134 -7.96 55.06 -21.48
C ALA A 134 -8.79 54.04 -20.68
N GLN A 135 -10.11 54.14 -20.69
CA GLN A 135 -10.99 53.14 -20.06
C GLN A 135 -10.87 51.78 -20.75
N HIS A 136 -10.74 51.75 -22.07
CA HIS A 136 -10.54 50.52 -22.84
C HIS A 136 -9.19 49.86 -22.50
N SER A 137 -8.11 50.64 -22.38
CA SER A 137 -6.79 50.11 -22.02
C SER A 137 -6.74 49.63 -20.57
N ALA A 138 -7.38 50.32 -19.64
CA ALA A 138 -7.53 49.88 -18.24
C ALA A 138 -8.31 48.55 -18.15
N SER A 139 -9.46 48.47 -18.82
CA SER A 139 -10.29 47.25 -18.86
C SER A 139 -9.53 46.08 -19.51
N GLN A 140 -8.74 46.35 -20.54
CA GLN A 140 -7.91 45.34 -21.20
C GLN A 140 -6.78 44.84 -20.28
N ALA A 141 -6.13 45.74 -19.53
CA ALA A 141 -5.10 45.38 -18.55
C ALA A 141 -5.68 44.56 -17.37
N GLU A 142 -6.91 44.85 -16.94
CA GLU A 142 -7.62 44.02 -15.95
C GLU A 142 -7.96 42.63 -16.50
N LEU A 143 -8.43 42.54 -17.75
CA LEU A 143 -8.68 41.24 -18.41
C LEU A 143 -7.40 40.42 -18.61
N GLU A 144 -6.26 41.06 -18.91
CA GLU A 144 -4.96 40.39 -18.99
C GLU A 144 -4.51 39.88 -17.61
N ARG A 145 -4.63 40.69 -16.55
CA ARG A 145 -4.36 40.24 -15.16
C ARG A 145 -5.24 39.07 -14.73
N LEU A 146 -6.54 39.10 -15.06
CA LEU A 146 -7.46 38.01 -14.75
C LEU A 146 -7.09 36.72 -15.52
N ARG A 147 -6.65 36.83 -16.77
CA ARG A 147 -6.15 35.67 -17.54
C ARG A 147 -4.84 35.11 -16.98
N ASP A 148 -3.92 35.96 -16.55
CA ASP A 148 -2.68 35.52 -15.90
C ASP A 148 -2.99 34.82 -14.57
N GLN A 149 -3.93 35.37 -13.79
CA GLN A 149 -4.40 34.76 -12.54
C GLN A 149 -5.16 33.44 -12.78
N GLU A 150 -5.97 33.36 -13.84
CA GLU A 150 -6.62 32.12 -14.29
C GLU A 150 -5.57 31.07 -14.69
N ALA A 151 -4.55 31.44 -15.48
CA ALA A 151 -3.46 30.56 -15.87
C ALA A 151 -2.64 30.03 -14.69
N VAL A 152 -2.36 30.88 -13.69
CA VAL A 152 -1.72 30.49 -12.42
C VAL A 152 -2.63 29.58 -11.58
N SER A 153 -3.94 29.85 -11.54
CA SER A 153 -4.89 28.97 -10.86
C SER A 153 -5.02 27.60 -11.54
N SER A 154 -5.01 27.57 -12.87
CA SER A 154 -5.08 26.35 -13.69
C SER A 154 -3.82 25.50 -13.56
N SER A 155 -2.63 26.11 -13.52
CA SER A 155 -1.40 25.37 -13.27
C SER A 155 -1.34 24.84 -11.83
N ARG A 156 -1.83 25.60 -10.84
CA ARG A 156 -1.95 25.10 -9.46
C ARG A 156 -2.94 23.93 -9.34
N VAL A 157 -4.09 23.99 -10.02
CA VAL A 157 -5.05 22.88 -10.07
C VAL A 157 -4.42 21.63 -10.70
N LYS A 158 -3.73 21.77 -11.84
CA LYS A 158 -3.03 20.64 -12.48
C LYS A 158 -1.96 20.02 -11.58
N ASN A 159 -1.17 20.83 -10.87
CA ASN A 159 -0.20 20.31 -9.91
C ASN A 159 -0.88 19.52 -8.78
N LEU A 160 -1.98 20.03 -8.23
CA LEU A 160 -2.77 19.33 -7.21
C LEU A 160 -3.44 18.06 -7.74
N GLU A 161 -3.88 18.04 -9.00
CA GLU A 161 -4.39 16.84 -9.68
C GLU A 161 -3.29 15.78 -9.86
N GLU A 162 -2.08 16.18 -10.26
CA GLU A 162 -0.91 15.30 -10.34
C GLU A 162 -0.50 14.77 -8.96
N GLU A 163 -0.50 15.60 -7.92
CA GLU A 163 -0.20 15.19 -6.53
C GLU A 163 -1.27 14.24 -5.98
N LEU A 164 -2.55 14.48 -6.25
CA LEU A 164 -3.64 13.55 -5.93
C LEU A 164 -3.50 12.23 -6.69
N PHE A 165 -3.10 12.26 -7.96
CA PHE A 165 -2.87 11.06 -8.75
C PHE A 165 -1.71 10.21 -8.19
N ARG A 166 -0.58 10.86 -7.87
CA ARG A 166 0.57 10.20 -7.22
C ARG A 166 0.18 9.62 -5.86
N SER A 167 -0.51 10.40 -5.02
CA SER A 167 -0.98 9.95 -3.70
C SER A 167 -1.93 8.75 -3.81
N ARG A 168 -2.83 8.72 -4.80
CA ARG A 168 -3.70 7.56 -5.08
C ARG A 168 -2.90 6.34 -5.52
N GLN A 169 -1.87 6.52 -6.36
CA GLN A 169 -0.99 5.43 -6.76
C GLN A 169 -0.21 4.88 -5.55
N ASP A 170 0.35 5.75 -4.70
CA ASP A 170 1.06 5.34 -3.49
C ASP A 170 0.15 4.59 -2.50
N VAL A 171 -1.12 5.00 -2.37
CA VAL A 171 -2.13 4.27 -1.58
C VAL A 171 -2.45 2.91 -2.18
N LEU A 172 -2.60 2.79 -3.50
CA LEU A 172 -2.82 1.49 -4.17
C LEU A 172 -1.59 0.58 -4.04
N GLU A 173 -0.38 1.12 -4.14
CA GLU A 173 0.85 0.36 -3.87
C GLU A 173 0.91 -0.09 -2.42
N ALA A 174 0.64 0.78 -1.44
CA ALA A 174 0.56 0.42 -0.03
C ALA A 174 -0.50 -0.65 0.24
N GLN A 175 -1.67 -0.55 -0.39
CA GLN A 175 -2.74 -1.56 -0.31
C GLN A 175 -2.29 -2.90 -0.88
N SER A 176 -1.62 -2.92 -2.04
CA SER A 176 -1.07 -4.16 -2.63
C SER A 176 0.04 -4.79 -1.77
N ARG A 177 0.85 -3.98 -1.08
CA ARG A 177 1.85 -4.45 -0.12
C ARG A 177 1.17 -4.99 1.14
N SER A 178 0.12 -4.35 1.61
CA SER A 178 -0.69 -4.81 2.75
C SER A 178 -1.38 -6.14 2.46
N THR A 179 -2.00 -6.33 1.29
CA THR A 179 -2.61 -7.62 0.92
C THR A 179 -1.56 -8.71 0.73
N ALA A 180 -0.39 -8.40 0.16
CA ALA A 180 0.71 -9.36 0.07
C ALA A 180 1.23 -9.77 1.45
N LEU A 181 1.39 -8.83 2.39
CA LEU A 181 1.77 -9.11 3.77
C LEU A 181 0.70 -9.91 4.53
N SER A 182 -0.60 -9.60 4.34
CA SER A 182 -1.70 -10.39 4.93
C SER A 182 -1.73 -11.82 4.39
N LEU A 183 -1.46 -12.02 3.10
CA LEU A 183 -1.32 -13.36 2.53
C LEU A 183 -0.12 -14.10 3.13
N GLN A 184 1.02 -13.43 3.28
CA GLN A 184 2.22 -14.00 3.93
C GLN A 184 1.98 -14.36 5.40
N LEU A 185 1.29 -13.51 6.16
CA LEU A 185 0.86 -13.82 7.53
C LEU A 185 -0.04 -15.06 7.54
N SER A 186 -1.06 -15.12 6.67
CA SER A 186 -1.95 -16.30 6.60
C SER A 186 -1.23 -17.61 6.21
N THR A 187 -0.12 -17.55 5.47
CA THR A 187 0.72 -18.72 5.20
C THR A 187 1.56 -19.11 6.42
N VAL A 188 2.15 -18.14 7.13
CA VAL A 188 2.92 -18.39 8.35
C VAL A 188 2.03 -18.90 9.48
N GLU A 189 0.80 -18.41 9.60
CA GLU A 189 -0.22 -18.89 10.54
C GLU A 189 -0.61 -20.35 10.26
N ARG A 190 -0.82 -20.72 8.99
CA ARG A 190 -1.06 -22.12 8.60
C ARG A 190 0.14 -23.01 8.86
N GLU A 191 1.35 -22.59 8.48
CA GLU A 191 2.57 -23.32 8.84
C GLU A 191 2.78 -23.45 10.35
N GLY A 192 2.33 -22.47 11.13
CA GLY A 192 2.31 -22.51 12.59
C GLY A 192 1.37 -23.59 13.10
N ALA A 193 0.12 -23.60 12.63
CA ALA A 193 -0.88 -24.60 12.98
C ALA A 193 -0.45 -26.03 12.57
N ASP A 194 0.14 -26.20 11.39
CA ASP A 194 0.68 -27.49 10.93
C ASP A 194 1.82 -27.99 11.86
N LYS A 195 2.73 -27.09 12.28
CA LYS A 195 3.81 -27.41 13.23
C LYS A 195 3.27 -27.68 14.64
N GLU A 196 2.24 -26.97 15.09
CA GLU A 196 1.55 -27.26 16.35
C GLU A 196 0.88 -28.64 16.34
N GLN A 197 0.25 -29.02 15.22
CA GLN A 197 -0.32 -30.36 15.04
C GLN A 197 0.76 -31.45 15.08
N GLN A 198 1.90 -31.25 14.41
CA GLN A 198 3.06 -32.16 14.48
C GLN A 198 3.62 -32.26 15.91
N LEU A 199 3.73 -31.16 16.63
CA LEU A 199 4.15 -31.16 18.04
C LEU A 199 3.17 -31.91 18.95
N CYS A 200 1.86 -31.85 18.65
CA CYS A 200 0.85 -32.64 19.36
C CYS A 200 0.95 -34.14 19.04
N GLN A 201 1.23 -34.51 17.80
CA GLN A 201 1.50 -35.91 17.39
C GLN A 201 2.73 -36.47 18.11
N ILE A 202 3.87 -35.77 18.05
CA ILE A 202 5.12 -36.18 18.72
C ILE A 202 4.94 -36.28 20.24
N LYS A 203 4.14 -35.39 20.86
CA LYS A 203 3.80 -35.50 22.29
C LYS A 203 2.99 -36.76 22.61
N HIS A 204 2.09 -37.18 21.72
CA HIS A 204 1.30 -38.39 21.90
C HIS A 204 2.16 -39.64 21.72
N GLU A 205 2.97 -39.70 20.65
CA GLU A 205 3.96 -40.76 20.42
C GLU A 205 4.94 -40.90 21.60
N LEU A 206 5.39 -39.79 22.18
CA LEU A 206 6.24 -39.81 23.37
C LEU A 206 5.50 -40.34 24.62
N GLN A 207 4.21 -40.05 24.78
CA GLN A 207 3.38 -40.60 25.86
C GLN A 207 3.17 -42.11 25.68
N ASP A 208 2.92 -42.56 24.45
CA ASP A 208 2.76 -43.99 24.13
C ASP A 208 4.07 -44.75 24.37
N LEU A 209 5.21 -44.20 23.95
CA LEU A 209 6.54 -44.77 24.24
C LEU A 209 6.83 -44.81 25.76
N GLN A 210 6.42 -43.79 26.52
CA GLN A 210 6.54 -43.81 27.99
C GLN A 210 5.65 -44.86 28.65
N CYS A 211 4.45 -45.12 28.11
CA CYS A 211 3.57 -46.19 28.56
C CYS A 211 4.15 -47.57 28.24
N LEU A 212 4.63 -47.79 27.02
CA LEU A 212 5.29 -49.04 26.61
C LEU A 212 6.57 -49.31 27.41
N TYR A 213 7.37 -48.28 27.68
CA TYR A 213 8.55 -48.41 28.56
C TYR A 213 8.16 -48.78 29.99
N ARG A 214 7.08 -48.21 30.54
CA ARG A 214 6.60 -48.58 31.87
C ARG A 214 6.17 -50.05 31.92
N GLN A 215 5.41 -50.50 30.91
CA GLN A 215 5.00 -51.90 30.79
C GLN A 215 6.21 -52.85 30.66
N SER A 216 7.24 -52.49 29.90
CA SER A 216 8.44 -53.33 29.79
C SER A 216 9.24 -53.43 31.10
N VAL A 217 9.26 -52.35 31.90
CA VAL A 217 9.84 -52.36 33.26
C VAL A 217 9.00 -53.19 34.22
N GLU A 218 7.66 -53.11 34.14
CA GLU A 218 6.75 -53.96 34.93
C GLU A 218 6.97 -55.45 34.60
N HIS A 219 7.00 -55.82 33.31
CA HIS A 219 7.29 -57.20 32.87
C HIS A 219 8.69 -57.68 33.25
N ALA A 220 9.72 -56.81 33.21
CA ALA A 220 11.05 -57.16 33.70
C ALA A 220 11.04 -57.42 35.22
N GLY A 221 10.22 -56.69 35.98
CA GLY A 221 9.97 -56.94 37.40
C GLY A 221 9.27 -58.27 37.66
N GLU A 222 8.25 -58.61 36.87
CA GLU A 222 7.55 -59.91 36.92
C GLU A 222 8.51 -61.08 36.61
N GLN A 223 9.36 -60.93 35.58
CA GLN A 223 10.39 -61.91 35.23
C GLN A 223 11.43 -62.09 36.35
N ALA A 224 11.88 -61.01 36.97
CA ALA A 224 12.81 -61.07 38.10
C ALA A 224 12.20 -61.81 39.32
N GLN A 225 10.92 -61.57 39.61
CA GLN A 225 10.21 -62.30 40.67
C GLN A 225 10.07 -63.79 40.36
N LEU A 226 9.77 -64.16 39.11
CA LEU A 226 9.69 -65.55 38.68
C LEU A 226 11.06 -66.26 38.78
N ILE A 227 12.14 -65.60 38.37
CA ILE A 227 13.52 -66.13 38.53
C ILE A 227 13.81 -66.37 40.01
N GLN A 228 13.51 -65.42 40.89
CA GLN A 228 13.73 -65.57 42.33
C GLN A 228 12.92 -66.73 42.94
N GLN A 229 11.69 -66.96 42.48
CA GLN A 229 10.87 -68.10 42.89
C GLN A 229 11.48 -69.44 42.42
N LEU A 230 11.95 -69.51 41.17
CA LEU A 230 12.60 -70.70 40.60
C LEU A 230 13.93 -71.00 41.30
N GLU A 231 14.72 -69.98 41.63
CA GLU A 231 15.94 -70.11 42.44
C GLU A 231 15.64 -70.65 43.84
N GLY A 232 14.59 -70.15 44.50
CA GLY A 232 14.12 -70.65 45.79
C GLY A 232 13.71 -72.13 45.72
N LEU A 233 12.89 -72.51 44.74
CA LEU A 233 12.48 -73.90 44.52
C LEU A 233 13.67 -74.82 44.20
N ASN A 234 14.65 -74.34 43.43
CA ASN A 234 15.88 -75.08 43.14
C ASN A 234 16.73 -75.28 44.41
N LEU A 235 16.91 -74.24 45.24
CA LEU A 235 17.60 -74.35 46.52
C LEU A 235 16.92 -75.32 47.49
N ASP A 236 15.59 -75.30 47.57
CA ASP A 236 14.83 -76.24 48.41
C ASP A 236 14.89 -77.67 47.85
N THR A 237 14.82 -77.84 46.52
CA THR A 237 15.01 -79.15 45.86
C THR A 237 16.40 -79.71 46.15
N GLN A 238 17.46 -78.89 46.03
CA GLN A 238 18.82 -79.28 46.39
C GLN A 238 18.96 -79.61 47.87
N ARG A 239 18.25 -78.92 48.77
CA ARG A 239 18.24 -79.23 50.21
C ARG A 239 17.59 -80.58 50.48
N VAL A 240 16.47 -80.88 49.82
CA VAL A 240 15.80 -82.19 49.91
C VAL A 240 16.69 -83.31 49.36
N LEU A 241 17.32 -83.11 48.19
CA LEU A 241 18.24 -84.09 47.61
C LEU A 241 19.44 -84.35 48.52
N ARG A 242 20.11 -83.32 49.04
CA ARG A 242 21.21 -83.50 50.01
C ARG A 242 20.75 -84.20 51.28
N SER A 243 19.56 -83.87 51.80
CA SER A 243 19.00 -84.56 52.98
C SER A 243 18.69 -86.03 52.70
N GLN A 244 18.26 -86.38 51.47
CA GLN A 244 18.09 -87.77 51.04
C GLN A 244 19.44 -88.49 50.86
N GLU A 245 20.46 -87.83 50.30
CA GLU A 245 21.83 -88.34 50.21
C GLU A 245 22.43 -88.60 51.60
N GLU A 246 22.25 -87.67 52.54
CA GLU A 246 22.64 -87.80 53.95
C GLU A 246 21.91 -88.97 54.64
N ALA A 247 20.61 -89.13 54.39
CA ALA A 247 19.83 -90.26 54.91
C ALA A 247 20.30 -91.60 54.32
N HIS A 248 20.45 -91.70 52.99
CA HIS A 248 20.91 -92.91 52.31
C HIS A 248 22.35 -93.29 52.66
N THR A 249 23.23 -92.31 52.89
CA THR A 249 24.60 -92.59 53.36
C THR A 249 24.60 -93.04 54.82
N ALA A 250 23.77 -92.45 55.70
CA ALA A 250 23.58 -92.93 57.07
C ALA A 250 23.03 -94.37 57.11
N ASP A 251 22.01 -94.68 56.30
CA ASP A 251 21.45 -96.01 56.14
C ASP A 251 22.52 -97.00 55.64
N THR A 252 23.27 -96.64 54.59
CA THR A 252 24.35 -97.47 54.04
C THR A 252 25.42 -97.79 55.10
N VAL A 253 25.82 -96.79 55.88
CA VAL A 253 26.75 -96.98 57.01
C VAL A 253 26.14 -97.88 58.10
N SER A 254 24.83 -97.80 58.35
CA SER A 254 24.13 -98.67 59.29
C SER A 254 24.11 -100.14 58.82
N TYR A 255 23.82 -100.38 57.53
CA TYR A 255 23.83 -101.72 56.93
C TYR A 255 25.25 -102.30 56.89
N GLN A 256 26.26 -101.49 56.57
CA GLN A 256 27.67 -101.92 56.63
C GLN A 256 28.09 -102.33 58.04
N LYS A 257 27.68 -101.57 59.08
CA LYS A 257 27.90 -101.94 60.48
C LYS A 257 27.22 -103.27 60.81
N LEU A 258 25.93 -103.40 60.54
CA LEU A 258 25.16 -104.62 60.81
C LEU A 258 25.72 -105.85 60.07
N HIS A 259 26.16 -105.69 58.82
CA HIS A 259 26.81 -106.77 58.06
C HIS A 259 28.16 -107.18 58.67
N SER A 260 28.94 -106.22 59.17
CA SER A 260 30.21 -106.52 59.86
C SER A 260 30.01 -107.20 61.22
N GLU A 261 29.03 -106.76 62.02
CA GLU A 261 28.61 -107.42 63.27
C GLU A 261 28.11 -108.85 63.01
N LEU A 262 27.25 -109.03 62.00
CA LEU A 262 26.76 -110.35 61.61
C LEU A 262 27.92 -111.26 61.16
N SER A 263 28.85 -110.75 60.35
CA SER A 263 30.04 -111.48 59.90
C SER A 263 30.92 -111.94 61.07
N VAL A 264 31.17 -111.08 62.07
CA VAL A 264 31.90 -111.45 63.29
C VAL A 264 31.15 -112.53 64.08
N SER A 265 29.82 -112.41 64.22
CA SER A 265 29.01 -113.40 64.92
C SER A 265 29.01 -114.78 64.22
N TYR A 266 28.95 -114.79 62.89
CA TYR A 266 29.03 -116.01 62.07
C TYR A 266 30.40 -116.68 62.22
N GLN A 267 31.48 -115.91 62.15
CA GLN A 267 32.84 -116.42 62.36
C GLN A 267 32.99 -117.04 63.75
N ALA A 268 32.49 -116.40 64.82
CA ALA A 268 32.53 -116.95 66.17
C ALA A 268 31.75 -118.27 66.29
N LEU A 269 30.56 -118.34 65.67
CA LEU A 269 29.73 -119.55 65.68
C LEU A 269 30.38 -120.69 64.89
N TRP A 270 30.95 -120.41 63.72
CA TRP A 270 31.69 -121.38 62.90
C TRP A 270 32.87 -122.00 63.67
N HIS A 271 33.70 -121.17 64.31
CA HIS A 271 34.81 -121.65 65.14
C HIS A 271 34.31 -122.53 66.31
N SER A 272 33.16 -122.19 66.92
CA SER A 272 32.57 -123.00 67.99
C SER A 272 32.07 -124.37 67.49
N GLN A 273 31.51 -124.43 66.27
CA GLN A 273 31.02 -125.67 65.65
C GLN A 273 32.20 -126.60 65.33
N GLU A 274 33.29 -126.05 64.80
CA GLU A 274 34.49 -126.81 64.46
C GLU A 274 35.20 -127.36 65.72
N GLN A 275 35.31 -126.55 66.79
CA GLN A 275 35.79 -127.02 68.09
C GLN A 275 34.94 -128.18 68.66
N LEU A 276 33.63 -128.16 68.45
CA LEU A 276 32.75 -129.27 68.87
C LEU A 276 32.99 -130.52 68.01
N ARG A 277 33.10 -130.40 66.68
CA ARG A 277 33.44 -131.55 65.81
C ARG A 277 34.75 -132.22 66.21
N GLN A 278 35.79 -131.44 66.48
CA GLN A 278 37.08 -131.98 66.93
C GLN A 278 36.98 -132.73 68.26
N ARG A 279 36.17 -132.24 69.20
CA ARG A 279 35.87 -132.93 70.47
C ARG A 279 35.06 -134.22 70.28
N GLU A 280 34.10 -134.23 69.34
CA GLU A 280 33.32 -135.42 69.01
C GLU A 280 34.20 -136.53 68.46
N VAL A 281 35.06 -136.23 67.49
CA VAL A 281 36.01 -137.20 66.90
C VAL A 281 36.94 -137.77 67.97
N ALA A 282 37.48 -136.91 68.86
CA ALA A 282 38.33 -137.36 69.95
C ALA A 282 37.60 -138.29 70.94
N LEU A 283 36.35 -137.97 71.31
CA LEU A 283 35.53 -138.83 72.17
C LEU A 283 35.14 -140.16 71.50
N SER A 284 34.84 -140.14 70.20
CA SER A 284 34.61 -141.35 69.39
C SER A 284 35.83 -142.28 69.38
N MET A 285 37.04 -141.72 69.22
CA MET A 285 38.28 -142.51 69.27
C MET A 285 38.57 -143.08 70.67
N GLN A 286 38.30 -142.33 71.73
CA GLN A 286 38.43 -142.83 73.10
C GLN A 286 37.44 -143.97 73.39
N LEU A 287 36.22 -143.88 72.87
CA LEU A 287 35.21 -144.92 72.99
C LEU A 287 35.62 -146.22 72.27
N SER A 288 36.08 -146.14 71.01
CA SER A 288 36.48 -147.33 70.27
C SER A 288 37.68 -148.04 70.89
N GLN A 289 38.66 -147.28 71.41
CA GLN A 289 39.78 -147.84 72.18
C GLN A 289 39.32 -148.53 73.47
N ARG A 290 38.39 -147.92 74.23
CA ARG A 290 37.84 -148.52 75.45
C ARG A 290 36.97 -149.75 75.16
N ASP A 291 36.31 -149.80 74.00
CA ASP A 291 35.54 -150.98 73.57
C ASP A 291 36.43 -152.15 73.20
N GLN A 292 37.55 -151.91 72.52
CA GLN A 292 38.56 -152.93 72.26
C GLN A 292 39.12 -153.51 73.58
N GLN A 293 39.45 -152.66 74.54
CA GLN A 293 39.91 -153.10 75.88
C GLN A 293 38.87 -153.95 76.62
N ILE A 294 37.57 -153.64 76.52
CA ILE A 294 36.50 -154.46 77.10
C ILE A 294 36.40 -155.80 76.37
N GLN A 295 36.47 -155.83 75.05
CA GLN A 295 36.44 -157.06 74.26
C GLN A 295 37.64 -157.97 74.58
N GLU A 296 38.83 -157.40 74.75
CA GLU A 296 40.03 -158.14 75.20
C GLU A 296 39.83 -158.73 76.60
N LEU A 297 39.30 -157.96 77.56
CA LEU A 297 38.98 -158.46 78.91
C LEU A 297 37.89 -159.54 78.89
N GLN A 298 36.88 -159.42 78.02
CA GLN A 298 35.85 -160.47 77.83
C GLN A 298 36.46 -161.75 77.27
N ALA A 299 37.33 -161.65 76.27
CA ALA A 299 38.02 -162.80 75.68
C ALA A 299 38.96 -163.50 76.69
N GLN A 300 39.67 -162.72 77.52
CA GLN A 300 40.47 -163.26 78.62
C GLN A 300 39.59 -163.97 79.67
N LEU A 301 38.46 -163.39 80.07
CA LEU A 301 37.52 -164.05 80.97
C LEU A 301 36.98 -165.37 80.42
N GLN A 302 36.57 -165.37 79.15
CA GLN A 302 36.01 -166.56 78.49
C GLN A 302 37.03 -167.70 78.45
N SER A 303 38.30 -167.42 78.12
CA SER A 303 39.34 -168.46 78.08
C SER A 303 39.66 -169.06 79.45
N PHE A 304 39.67 -168.26 80.53
CA PHE A 304 39.80 -168.79 81.88
C PHE A 304 38.57 -169.61 82.32
N THR A 305 37.34 -169.17 82.01
CA THR A 305 36.14 -169.96 82.35
C THR A 305 36.04 -171.27 81.58
N ALA A 306 36.51 -171.33 80.34
CA ALA A 306 36.53 -172.57 79.54
C ALA A 306 37.51 -173.61 80.09
N ALA A 307 38.59 -173.18 80.75
CA ALA A 307 39.60 -174.06 81.34
C ALA A 307 39.13 -174.77 82.62
N ALA A 308 38.14 -174.23 83.35
CA ALA A 308 37.70 -174.75 84.64
C ALA A 308 36.64 -175.88 84.56
N GLY A 309 35.99 -176.09 83.40
CA GLY A 309 34.75 -176.88 83.30
C GLY A 309 34.87 -178.36 82.90
N HIS A 310 36.08 -178.92 82.72
CA HIS A 310 36.27 -180.25 82.10
C HIS A 310 36.89 -181.30 83.06
N CYS A 311 36.10 -181.90 83.96
CA CYS A 311 36.44 -183.18 84.61
C CYS A 311 35.23 -183.87 85.30
N GLU A 312 34.56 -184.80 84.61
CA GLU A 312 34.05 -186.07 85.16
C GLU A 312 33.46 -186.94 84.02
N GLY A 313 33.76 -188.27 83.98
CA GLY A 313 32.99 -189.23 83.17
C GLY A 313 33.68 -190.02 82.02
N ALA A 314 34.79 -190.74 82.30
CA ALA A 314 35.30 -191.95 81.60
C ALA A 314 35.56 -191.98 80.06
N GLY A 315 36.67 -192.52 79.54
CA GLY A 315 37.92 -193.01 80.19
C GLY A 315 38.73 -193.98 79.31
N SER A 316 40.06 -194.01 79.46
CA SER A 316 40.94 -195.19 79.25
C SER A 316 42.42 -194.86 79.56
N LEU A 317 43.02 -195.52 80.57
CA LEU A 317 44.47 -195.71 80.86
C LEU A 317 45.39 -194.45 80.99
N SER A 318 46.36 -194.31 81.92
CA SER A 318 46.79 -194.95 83.19
C SER A 318 48.06 -194.18 83.70
N PRO A 319 48.60 -194.34 84.92
CA PRO A 319 48.02 -194.15 86.25
C PRO A 319 48.83 -193.18 87.16
N GLY A 320 48.23 -192.71 88.28
CA GLY A 320 49.00 -192.53 89.54
C GLY A 320 49.10 -191.13 90.19
N GLY A 321 48.07 -190.73 90.95
CA GLY A 321 48.19 -190.13 92.30
C GLY A 321 48.70 -188.70 92.53
N GLY A 322 47.91 -187.88 93.25
CA GLY A 322 48.45 -186.92 94.22
C GLY A 322 47.90 -185.48 94.21
N SER A 323 47.41 -185.06 95.39
CA SER A 323 47.23 -183.66 95.88
C SER A 323 46.05 -182.82 95.35
N SER A 324 45.51 -181.98 96.24
CA SER A 324 44.23 -181.26 96.09
C SER A 324 44.30 -179.84 96.69
N ASP A 325 44.92 -178.88 95.98
CA ASP A 325 45.09 -177.50 96.49
C ASP A 325 45.17 -176.44 95.37
N GLY A 326 44.51 -176.70 94.21
CA GLY A 326 44.69 -175.92 92.97
C GLY A 326 43.47 -175.13 92.47
N ALA A 327 42.28 -175.32 93.05
CA ALA A 327 41.02 -174.79 92.51
C ALA A 327 40.76 -173.32 92.94
N ASP A 328 40.73 -173.04 94.24
CA ASP A 328 40.27 -171.76 94.81
C ASP A 328 41.01 -170.53 94.27
N SER A 329 42.31 -170.64 94.00
CA SER A 329 43.11 -169.51 93.50
C SER A 329 42.78 -169.11 92.05
N GLN A 330 42.23 -170.02 91.24
CA GLN A 330 41.77 -169.70 89.89
C GLN A 330 40.41 -169.00 89.92
N GLU A 331 39.53 -169.42 90.83
CA GLU A 331 38.18 -168.89 90.96
C GLU A 331 38.19 -167.41 91.44
N GLN A 332 39.05 -167.07 92.41
CA GLN A 332 39.28 -165.67 92.81
C GLN A 332 39.80 -164.80 91.66
N ARG A 333 40.63 -165.36 90.76
CA ARG A 333 41.17 -164.62 89.61
C ARG A 333 40.09 -164.33 88.56
N ILE A 334 39.16 -165.27 88.36
CA ILE A 334 37.98 -165.09 87.50
C ILE A 334 37.06 -164.02 88.11
N GLN A 335 36.77 -164.07 89.41
CA GLN A 335 35.95 -163.05 90.08
C GLN A 335 36.55 -161.64 89.95
N TRP A 336 37.85 -161.47 90.20
CA TRP A 336 38.52 -160.17 90.04
C TRP A 336 38.46 -159.64 88.60
N LEU A 337 38.64 -160.51 87.60
CA LEU A 337 38.50 -160.12 86.20
C LEU A 337 37.04 -159.76 85.86
N GLN A 338 36.04 -160.43 86.43
CA GLN A 338 34.63 -160.09 86.27
C GLN A 338 34.30 -158.72 86.88
N GLU A 339 34.77 -158.43 88.09
CA GLU A 339 34.60 -157.10 88.71
C GLU A 339 35.29 -155.99 87.90
N LEU A 340 36.52 -156.22 87.43
CA LEU A 340 37.23 -155.27 86.58
C LEU A 340 36.51 -155.06 85.25
N LEU A 341 35.95 -156.12 84.66
CA LEU A 341 35.13 -156.02 83.45
C LEU A 341 33.90 -155.15 83.72
N VAL A 342 33.16 -155.40 84.81
CA VAL A 342 31.95 -154.64 85.18
C VAL A 342 32.27 -153.17 85.43
N LEU A 343 33.41 -152.85 86.05
CA LEU A 343 33.86 -151.47 86.22
C LEU A 343 34.22 -150.82 84.87
N LYS A 344 34.92 -151.54 83.98
CA LYS A 344 35.31 -151.01 82.67
C LYS A 344 34.14 -150.86 81.70
N THR A 345 33.17 -151.77 81.71
CA THR A 345 31.91 -151.60 80.96
C THR A 345 31.13 -150.41 81.48
N LYS A 346 31.02 -150.22 82.80
CA LYS A 346 30.34 -149.06 83.38
C LYS A 346 31.02 -147.72 83.06
N GLU A 347 32.35 -147.63 83.19
CA GLU A 347 33.12 -146.44 82.75
C GLU A 347 32.89 -146.12 81.27
N ASN A 348 32.79 -147.14 80.43
CA ASN A 348 32.54 -146.98 79.00
C ASN A 348 31.08 -146.60 78.72
N GLU A 349 30.10 -147.15 79.44
CA GLU A 349 28.70 -146.69 79.40
C GLU A 349 28.55 -145.22 79.82
N ASP A 350 29.31 -144.76 80.83
CA ASP A 350 29.38 -143.33 81.18
C ASP A 350 29.98 -142.50 80.03
N LEU A 351 31.06 -142.98 79.38
CA LEU A 351 31.61 -142.33 78.17
C LEU A 351 30.63 -142.34 76.99
N ARG A 352 29.87 -143.42 76.77
CA ARG A 352 28.83 -143.50 75.73
C ARG A 352 27.71 -142.51 76.01
N ARG A 353 27.29 -142.38 77.27
CA ARG A 353 26.31 -141.36 77.70
C ARG A 353 26.86 -139.94 77.53
N ALA A 354 28.15 -139.71 77.75
CA ALA A 354 28.79 -138.42 77.49
C ALA A 354 28.89 -138.10 75.98
N HIS A 355 29.30 -139.07 75.17
CA HIS A 355 29.36 -138.95 73.71
C HIS A 355 27.98 -138.74 73.10
N ALA A 356 26.95 -139.48 73.55
CA ALA A 356 25.57 -139.27 73.10
C ALA A 356 25.10 -137.84 73.37
N LYS A 357 25.29 -137.31 74.59
CA LYS A 357 25.00 -135.91 74.93
C LYS A 357 25.76 -134.91 74.07
N HIS A 358 27.04 -135.20 73.76
CA HIS A 358 27.85 -134.35 72.88
C HIS A 358 27.32 -134.37 71.44
N HIS A 359 27.02 -135.55 70.91
CA HIS A 359 26.46 -135.76 69.58
C HIS A 359 25.08 -135.12 69.43
N ASP A 360 24.22 -135.22 70.45
CA ASP A 360 22.92 -134.55 70.47
C ASP A 360 23.07 -133.02 70.52
N ARG A 361 24.02 -132.48 71.29
CA ARG A 361 24.32 -131.04 71.28
C ARG A 361 24.85 -130.57 69.92
N LEU A 362 25.73 -131.35 69.28
CA LEU A 362 26.21 -131.03 67.94
C LEU A 362 25.07 -131.14 66.91
N ARG A 363 24.19 -132.13 67.02
CA ARG A 363 23.00 -132.29 66.18
C ARG A 363 22.06 -131.08 66.32
N ILE A 364 21.79 -130.62 67.53
CA ILE A 364 21.00 -129.39 67.78
C ILE A 364 21.68 -128.17 67.17
N ILE A 365 23.00 -128.03 67.28
CA ILE A 365 23.73 -126.91 66.65
C ILE A 365 23.70 -127.03 65.13
N GLN A 366 23.76 -128.23 64.56
CA GLN A 366 23.63 -128.46 63.12
C GLN A 366 22.19 -128.21 62.61
N THR A 367 21.15 -128.57 63.36
CA THR A 367 19.76 -128.23 62.99
C THR A 367 19.53 -126.73 63.10
N ASN A 368 20.04 -126.08 64.15
CA ASN A 368 19.95 -124.63 64.32
C ASN A 368 20.70 -123.90 63.19
N TYR A 369 21.90 -124.38 62.82
CA TYR A 369 22.64 -123.87 61.66
C TYR A 369 21.85 -124.04 60.36
N ARG A 370 21.28 -125.23 60.11
CA ARG A 370 20.42 -125.46 58.93
C ARG A 370 19.24 -124.51 58.89
N THR A 371 18.49 -124.38 59.98
CA THR A 371 17.35 -123.44 60.04
C THR A 371 17.78 -121.98 59.90
N VAL A 372 18.98 -121.58 60.34
CA VAL A 372 19.52 -120.24 60.09
C VAL A 372 19.92 -120.07 58.62
N THR A 373 20.53 -121.07 57.98
CA THR A 373 20.82 -121.00 56.53
C THR A 373 19.57 -121.07 55.66
N GLU A 374 18.53 -121.78 56.10
CA GLU A 374 17.22 -121.81 55.46
C GLU A 374 16.51 -120.45 55.63
N ARG A 375 16.55 -119.84 56.83
CA ARG A 375 16.08 -118.48 57.08
C ARG A 375 16.84 -117.42 56.27
N LEU A 376 18.16 -117.57 56.11
CA LEU A 376 18.96 -116.67 55.26
C LEU A 376 18.57 -116.84 53.79
N LYS A 377 18.35 -118.07 53.31
CA LYS A 377 17.78 -118.31 51.98
C LYS A 377 16.38 -117.74 51.82
N GLU A 378 15.50 -117.89 52.81
CA GLU A 378 14.18 -117.26 52.80
C GLU A 378 14.29 -115.73 52.75
N VAL A 379 15.29 -115.13 53.39
CA VAL A 379 15.57 -113.68 53.31
C VAL A 379 16.16 -113.29 51.94
N GLU A 380 17.02 -114.10 51.33
CA GLU A 380 17.54 -113.88 49.96
C GLU A 380 16.43 -114.03 48.91
N ASP A 381 15.65 -115.11 48.97
CA ASP A 381 14.49 -115.39 48.11
C ASP A 381 13.38 -114.34 48.30
N THR A 382 13.17 -113.82 49.53
CA THR A 382 12.27 -112.68 49.75
C THR A 382 12.89 -111.34 49.37
N HIS A 383 14.21 -111.20 49.26
CA HIS A 383 14.80 -109.99 48.70
C HIS A 383 14.53 -109.92 47.19
N ASP A 384 14.65 -111.06 46.47
CA ASP A 384 14.28 -111.17 45.06
C ASP A 384 12.75 -111.10 44.80
N LEU A 385 11.92 -111.50 45.76
CA LEU A 385 10.44 -111.38 45.69
C LEU A 385 9.86 -110.09 46.32
N SER A 386 10.68 -109.26 47.00
CA SER A 386 10.24 -107.97 47.57
C SER A 386 10.05 -106.87 46.51
N LYS A 387 10.56 -107.09 45.29
CA LYS A 387 10.11 -106.35 44.11
C LYS A 387 8.71 -106.81 43.74
N CYS A 388 7.72 -106.03 44.18
CA CYS A 388 6.28 -106.09 43.84
C CYS A 388 5.38 -106.97 44.73
N LYS A 389 4.88 -106.38 45.85
CA LYS A 389 3.43 -106.10 46.04
C LYS A 389 3.09 -105.45 47.40
N THR A 390 3.15 -104.12 47.41
CA THR A 390 2.29 -103.28 48.27
C THR A 390 1.52 -102.33 47.36
N LYS A 391 0.20 -102.23 47.55
CA LYS A 391 -0.82 -101.55 46.73
C LYS A 391 -0.34 -100.27 45.98
N VAL A 392 0.25 -100.42 44.78
CA VAL A 392 0.55 -99.34 43.82
C VAL A 392 0.49 -99.90 42.39
N HIS A 393 -0.70 -100.28 41.91
CA HIS A 393 -0.89 -100.71 40.51
C HIS A 393 -1.78 -99.76 39.69
N GLN A 394 -2.61 -98.92 40.33
CA GLN A 394 -3.27 -97.80 39.66
C GLN A 394 -2.24 -96.69 39.44
N ASP A 395 -1.70 -96.15 40.53
CA ASP A 395 -0.75 -95.03 40.49
C ASP A 395 0.55 -95.38 39.76
N SER A 396 0.93 -96.65 39.59
CA SER A 396 2.10 -96.97 38.76
C SER A 396 1.84 -96.76 37.28
N GLU A 397 0.66 -97.12 36.75
CA GLU A 397 0.35 -96.86 35.33
C GLU A 397 0.17 -95.37 35.09
N ASP A 398 -0.46 -94.65 36.03
CA ASP A 398 -0.59 -93.20 35.97
C ASP A 398 0.77 -92.48 36.12
N LEU A 399 1.67 -92.93 37.01
CA LEU A 399 3.04 -92.41 37.09
C LEU A 399 3.91 -92.80 35.89
N TRP A 400 3.66 -93.93 35.22
CA TRP A 400 4.31 -94.23 33.94
C TRP A 400 3.76 -93.34 32.82
N ASN A 401 2.47 -93.02 32.82
CA ASN A 401 1.84 -92.10 31.88
C ASN A 401 2.31 -90.65 32.13
N GLU A 402 2.41 -90.19 33.38
CA GLU A 402 3.01 -88.91 33.75
C GLU A 402 4.51 -88.90 33.42
N LEU A 403 5.26 -89.97 33.68
CA LEU A 403 6.68 -90.02 33.32
C LEU A 403 6.90 -90.05 31.80
N VAL A 404 6.00 -90.66 31.02
CA VAL A 404 6.00 -90.57 29.56
C VAL A 404 5.61 -89.16 29.12
N PHE A 405 4.57 -88.56 29.71
CA PHE A 405 4.16 -87.18 29.45
C PHE A 405 5.30 -86.19 29.75
N TYR A 406 5.92 -86.24 30.93
CA TYR A 406 7.07 -85.42 31.30
C TYR A 406 8.34 -85.73 30.51
N LYS A 407 8.47 -86.93 29.91
CA LYS A 407 9.54 -87.24 28.94
C LYS A 407 9.25 -86.65 27.56
N GLU A 408 8.02 -86.72 27.08
CA GLU A 408 7.61 -86.11 25.81
C GLU A 408 7.64 -84.58 25.94
N GLU A 409 7.26 -84.03 27.10
CA GLU A 409 7.34 -82.61 27.44
C GLU A 409 8.79 -82.17 27.66
N ASN A 410 9.65 -82.91 28.37
CA ASN A 410 11.09 -82.60 28.40
C ASN A 410 11.72 -82.66 27.01
N LYS A 411 11.35 -83.64 26.18
CA LYS A 411 11.84 -83.75 24.81
C LYS A 411 11.37 -82.58 23.95
N LYS A 412 10.12 -82.15 24.13
CA LYS A 412 9.58 -80.94 23.49
C LYS A 412 10.30 -79.68 24.00
N LEU A 413 10.47 -79.51 25.32
CA LEU A 413 11.21 -78.39 25.91
C LEU A 413 12.70 -78.40 25.51
N LEU A 414 13.31 -79.55 25.27
CA LEU A 414 14.66 -79.66 24.72
C LEU A 414 14.70 -79.30 23.24
N SER A 415 13.69 -79.64 22.45
CA SER A 415 13.54 -79.15 21.07
C SER A 415 13.25 -77.65 21.02
N ASP A 416 12.37 -77.14 21.87
CA ASP A 416 12.04 -75.72 21.97
C ASP A 416 13.24 -74.93 22.50
N LYS A 417 14.01 -75.48 23.45
CA LYS A 417 15.30 -74.94 23.89
C LYS A 417 16.32 -74.94 22.74
N ALA A 418 16.46 -76.02 21.98
CA ALA A 418 17.37 -76.06 20.83
C ALA A 418 16.96 -75.04 19.76
N ASN A 419 15.66 -74.90 19.48
CA ASN A 419 15.12 -73.88 18.57
C ASN A 419 15.41 -72.46 19.09
N LEU A 420 15.24 -72.20 20.39
CA LEU A 420 15.56 -70.90 21.00
C LEU A 420 17.07 -70.63 21.05
N GLU A 421 17.90 -71.66 21.23
CA GLU A 421 19.36 -71.56 21.11
C GLU A 421 19.77 -71.31 19.64
N GLU A 422 19.10 -71.91 18.65
CA GLU A 422 19.28 -71.60 17.22
C GLU A 422 18.79 -70.19 16.86
N GLU A 423 17.66 -69.73 17.40
CA GLU A 423 17.16 -68.36 17.21
C GLU A 423 18.07 -67.32 17.88
N LEU A 424 18.61 -67.63 19.06
CA LEU A 424 19.59 -66.81 19.78
C LEU A 424 20.93 -66.79 19.03
N ASN A 425 21.42 -67.94 18.55
CA ASN A 425 22.63 -68.00 17.72
C ASN A 425 22.42 -67.25 16.40
N ALA A 426 21.27 -67.38 15.75
CA ALA A 426 20.92 -66.60 14.56
C ALA A 426 20.74 -65.10 14.86
N ALA A 427 20.35 -64.73 16.09
CA ALA A 427 20.32 -63.34 16.54
C ALA A 427 21.72 -62.80 16.80
N LEU A 428 22.59 -63.58 17.44
CA LEU A 428 24.00 -63.28 17.66
C LEU A 428 24.77 -63.21 16.34
N ASP A 429 24.47 -64.08 15.36
CA ASP A 429 25.01 -64.01 14.01
C ASP A 429 24.50 -62.78 13.25
N ARG A 430 23.22 -62.39 13.43
CA ARG A 430 22.69 -61.13 12.87
C ARG A 430 23.37 -59.91 13.49
N VAL A 431 23.59 -59.89 14.79
CA VAL A 431 24.32 -58.83 15.49
C VAL A 431 25.79 -58.84 15.07
N ALA A 432 26.47 -59.99 15.04
CA ALA A 432 27.85 -60.09 14.56
C ALA A 432 27.99 -59.70 13.09
N VAL A 433 27.00 -59.98 12.23
CA VAL A 433 26.97 -59.49 10.84
C VAL A 433 26.68 -57.99 10.78
N GLN A 434 25.87 -57.43 11.68
CA GLN A 434 25.68 -55.98 11.82
C GLN A 434 26.96 -55.30 12.31
N ASP A 435 27.58 -55.78 13.38
CA ASP A 435 28.87 -55.32 13.90
C ASP A 435 29.98 -55.44 12.85
N LEU A 436 30.01 -56.53 12.06
CA LEU A 436 30.95 -56.68 10.94
C LEU A 436 30.59 -55.78 9.74
N GLN A 437 29.32 -55.44 9.52
CA GLN A 437 28.91 -54.46 8.50
C GLN A 437 29.19 -53.02 8.95
N GLU A 438 29.02 -52.71 10.23
CA GLU A 438 29.40 -51.44 10.84
C GLU A 438 30.91 -51.31 10.84
N HIS A 439 31.68 -52.32 11.27
CA HIS A 439 33.14 -52.33 11.13
C HIS A 439 33.60 -52.30 9.67
N GLN A 440 32.93 -52.95 8.71
CA GLN A 440 33.26 -52.79 7.29
C GLN A 440 32.86 -51.42 6.74
N GLN A 441 31.83 -50.76 7.29
CA GLN A 441 31.48 -49.37 6.96
C GLN A 441 32.45 -48.38 7.60
N GLU A 442 32.92 -48.62 8.81
CA GLU A 442 33.98 -47.87 9.49
C GLU A 442 35.33 -48.09 8.80
N GLU A 443 35.63 -49.32 8.38
CA GLU A 443 36.87 -49.68 7.67
C GLU A 443 36.84 -49.13 6.24
N THR A 444 35.72 -49.16 5.52
CA THR A 444 35.61 -48.47 4.21
C THR A 444 35.58 -46.95 4.35
N GLN A 445 35.00 -46.38 5.43
CA GLN A 445 35.13 -44.96 5.74
C GLN A 445 36.58 -44.59 6.10
N ALA A 446 37.29 -45.45 6.83
CA ALA A 446 38.70 -45.29 7.16
C ALA A 446 39.58 -45.45 5.92
N GLU A 447 39.35 -46.42 5.04
CA GLU A 447 40.04 -46.58 3.76
C GLU A 447 39.79 -45.37 2.84
N LEU A 448 38.57 -44.83 2.80
CA LEU A 448 38.28 -43.58 2.09
C LEU A 448 39.01 -42.36 2.69
N LEU A 449 39.31 -42.38 3.99
CA LEU A 449 40.16 -41.38 4.67
C LEU A 449 41.68 -41.68 4.53
N PHE A 450 42.07 -42.94 4.27
CA PHE A 450 43.47 -43.37 4.13
C PHE A 450 43.96 -43.42 2.67
N ARG A 451 43.06 -43.30 1.69
CA ARG A 451 43.39 -43.32 0.24
C ARG A 451 44.24 -42.12 -0.25
N GLU A 452 44.65 -41.22 0.64
CA GLU A 452 45.66 -40.18 0.37
C GLU A 452 47.08 -40.56 0.85
N VAL A 453 47.34 -41.80 1.29
CA VAL A 453 48.69 -42.28 1.67
C VAL A 453 49.13 -43.47 0.81
N PRO A 454 50.25 -43.39 0.05
CA PRO A 454 50.72 -44.49 -0.81
C PRO A 454 51.32 -45.67 -0.03
N GLU A 455 51.07 -46.89 -0.51
CA GLU A 455 51.25 -48.18 0.19
C GLU A 455 52.71 -48.72 0.33
N ASP A 456 53.72 -47.86 0.45
CA ASP A 456 55.14 -48.28 0.39
C ASP A 456 55.87 -48.38 1.76
N GLU A 457 55.30 -49.02 2.80
CA GLU A 457 56.11 -49.32 4.02
C GLU A 457 55.74 -50.55 4.91
N VAL A 458 54.80 -51.44 4.52
CA VAL A 458 54.32 -52.52 5.44
C VAL A 458 55.26 -53.76 5.53
N ARG A 459 56.33 -53.84 4.74
CA ARG A 459 57.31 -54.96 4.80
C ARG A 459 58.69 -54.55 5.33
N ARG A 460 58.83 -54.33 6.65
CA ARG A 460 60.08 -54.60 7.43
C ARG A 460 59.97 -54.39 8.94
N SER A 461 60.82 -55.14 9.66
CA SER A 461 61.33 -54.89 11.02
C SER A 461 60.48 -55.25 12.25
N SER A 462 60.54 -56.53 12.61
CA SER A 462 60.44 -57.01 13.99
C SER A 462 61.56 -56.39 14.86
N THR A 463 61.22 -55.66 15.93
CA THR A 463 61.99 -55.55 17.20
C THR A 463 61.24 -54.66 18.22
N PRO A 464 60.97 -55.12 19.47
CA PRO A 464 59.93 -54.54 20.31
C PRO A 464 60.44 -53.55 21.38
N ILE A 465 61.28 -52.55 21.04
CA ILE A 465 61.67 -51.49 22.00
C ILE A 465 61.60 -50.07 21.40
N LYS A 466 61.90 -49.88 20.11
CA LYS A 466 61.74 -48.56 19.45
C LYS A 466 60.31 -48.27 18.97
N THR A 467 59.50 -49.31 18.77
CA THR A 467 58.11 -49.20 18.28
C THR A 467 57.11 -48.76 19.35
N THR A 468 57.46 -48.86 20.64
CA THR A 468 56.67 -48.29 21.74
C THR A 468 56.95 -46.79 21.85
N ALA A 469 58.21 -46.37 21.86
CA ALA A 469 58.59 -44.95 21.84
C ALA A 469 57.99 -44.20 20.64
N ARG A 470 58.08 -44.74 19.42
CA ARG A 470 57.48 -44.12 18.21
C ARG A 470 55.95 -44.05 18.28
N ARG A 471 55.27 -45.05 18.88
CA ARG A 471 53.81 -45.02 19.12
C ARG A 471 53.43 -43.99 20.18
N VAL A 472 54.19 -43.90 21.28
CA VAL A 472 53.99 -42.90 22.33
C VAL A 472 54.18 -41.49 21.77
N GLU A 473 55.21 -41.26 20.95
CA GLU A 473 55.45 -39.99 20.27
C GLU A 473 54.36 -39.65 19.23
N GLN A 474 53.81 -40.64 18.53
CA GLN A 474 52.62 -40.47 17.68
C GLN A 474 51.37 -40.12 18.50
N THR A 475 51.15 -40.74 19.67
CA THR A 475 50.05 -40.36 20.55
C THR A 475 50.22 -38.97 21.15
N PHE A 476 51.44 -38.55 21.51
CA PHE A 476 51.71 -37.19 21.95
C PHE A 476 51.43 -36.18 20.84
N LYS A 477 51.89 -36.41 19.60
CA LYS A 477 51.57 -35.54 18.45
C LYS A 477 50.07 -35.49 18.16
N LYS A 478 49.34 -36.59 18.36
CA LYS A 478 47.87 -36.59 18.24
C LYS A 478 47.19 -35.81 19.37
N ILE A 479 47.71 -35.91 20.60
CA ILE A 479 47.24 -35.12 21.75
C ILE A 479 47.51 -33.62 21.53
N GLU A 480 48.70 -33.24 21.06
CA GLU A 480 49.05 -31.85 20.71
C GLU A 480 48.15 -31.29 19.60
N GLN A 481 47.83 -32.10 18.58
CA GLN A 481 46.87 -31.75 17.54
C GLN A 481 45.45 -31.56 18.11
N LEU A 482 44.97 -32.46 18.96
CA LEU A 482 43.66 -32.35 19.61
C LEU A 482 43.61 -31.15 20.57
N GLN A 483 44.68 -30.85 21.30
CA GLN A 483 44.80 -29.64 22.13
C GLN A 483 44.78 -28.37 21.27
N SER A 484 45.48 -28.35 20.13
CA SER A 484 45.46 -27.23 19.20
C SER A 484 44.07 -27.02 18.58
N GLN A 485 43.37 -28.10 18.27
CA GLN A 485 41.97 -28.05 17.80
C GLN A 485 41.02 -27.59 18.91
N MET A 486 41.20 -28.06 20.15
CA MET A 486 40.42 -27.63 21.32
C MET A 486 40.59 -26.13 21.57
N VAL A 487 41.82 -25.61 21.62
CA VAL A 487 42.09 -24.17 21.77
C VAL A 487 41.51 -23.34 20.61
N SER A 488 41.55 -23.87 19.39
CA SER A 488 40.90 -23.23 18.24
C SER A 488 39.38 -23.14 18.41
N LEU A 489 38.73 -24.24 18.82
CA LEU A 489 37.29 -24.28 19.11
C LEU A 489 36.90 -23.40 20.31
N GLU A 490 37.71 -23.36 21.36
CA GLU A 490 37.54 -22.45 22.49
C GLU A 490 37.60 -20.99 22.03
N SER A 491 38.54 -20.63 21.15
CA SER A 491 38.64 -19.29 20.55
C SER A 491 37.42 -18.95 19.68
N GLU A 492 36.87 -19.92 18.95
CA GLU A 492 35.61 -19.76 18.19
C GLU A 492 34.42 -19.55 19.14
N ILE A 493 34.32 -20.33 20.22
CA ILE A 493 33.27 -20.20 21.23
C ILE A 493 33.32 -18.82 21.90
N VAL A 494 34.52 -18.32 22.24
CA VAL A 494 34.68 -16.94 22.78
C VAL A 494 34.22 -15.91 21.75
N ARG A 495 34.68 -16.02 20.49
CA ARG A 495 34.29 -15.11 19.40
C ARG A 495 32.78 -15.13 19.12
N LEU A 496 32.13 -16.30 19.22
CA LEU A 496 30.68 -16.44 19.08
C LEU A 496 29.93 -15.87 20.28
N ARG A 497 30.46 -15.98 21.50
CA ARG A 497 29.91 -15.31 22.69
C ARG A 497 30.01 -13.78 22.57
N GLU A 498 31.13 -13.26 22.06
CA GLU A 498 31.31 -11.83 21.81
C GLU A 498 30.35 -11.32 20.72
N LYS A 499 30.22 -12.04 19.60
CA LYS A 499 29.22 -11.73 18.56
C LYS A 499 27.80 -11.74 19.11
N ASN A 500 27.44 -12.74 19.91
CA ASN A 500 26.13 -12.80 20.56
C ASN A 500 25.90 -11.63 21.53
N ARG A 501 26.92 -11.22 22.30
CA ARG A 501 26.84 -10.03 23.16
C ARG A 501 26.62 -8.76 22.34
N ALA A 502 27.39 -8.55 21.26
CA ALA A 502 27.23 -7.41 20.37
C ALA A 502 25.84 -7.38 19.69
N LEU A 503 25.28 -8.55 19.34
CA LEU A 503 23.91 -8.67 18.84
C LEU A 503 22.86 -8.37 19.92
N GLN A 504 23.10 -8.76 21.18
CA GLN A 504 22.23 -8.39 22.30
C GLN A 504 22.25 -6.88 22.58
N GLU A 505 23.43 -6.25 22.52
CA GLU A 505 23.58 -4.80 22.65
C GLU A 505 22.89 -4.05 21.50
N ALA A 506 23.04 -4.52 20.26
CA ALA A 506 22.34 -3.96 19.09
C ALA A 506 20.81 -4.15 19.18
N ASN A 507 20.33 -5.31 19.64
CA ASN A 507 18.91 -5.53 19.88
C ASN A 507 18.36 -4.63 21.00
N GLY A 508 19.15 -4.37 22.05
CA GLY A 508 18.82 -3.42 23.11
C GLY A 508 18.72 -1.98 22.58
N ALA A 509 19.63 -1.56 21.72
CA ALA A 509 19.57 -0.26 21.05
C ALA A 509 18.34 -0.13 20.15
N LEU A 510 18.05 -1.15 19.33
CA LEU A 510 16.85 -1.20 18.47
C LEU A 510 15.54 -1.21 19.28
N ALA A 511 15.51 -1.86 20.44
CA ALA A 511 14.36 -1.79 21.35
C ALA A 511 14.18 -0.37 21.94
N GLY A 512 15.27 0.34 22.22
CA GLY A 512 15.26 1.76 22.57
C GLY A 512 14.68 2.63 21.44
N GLU A 513 15.18 2.47 20.21
CA GLU A 513 14.65 3.18 19.03
C GLU A 513 13.16 2.87 18.78
N GLN A 514 12.72 1.63 18.98
CA GLN A 514 11.30 1.26 18.91
C GLN A 514 10.47 1.98 19.99
N GLY A 515 10.96 2.08 21.23
CA GLY A 515 10.33 2.83 22.30
C GLY A 515 10.21 4.33 21.98
N ASP A 516 11.28 4.94 21.49
CA ASP A 516 11.30 6.35 21.07
C ASP A 516 10.36 6.62 19.89
N LEU A 517 10.35 5.73 18.89
CA LEU A 517 9.40 5.82 17.78
C LEU A 517 7.96 5.66 18.24
N GLN A 518 7.68 4.73 19.17
CA GLN A 518 6.34 4.55 19.74
C GLN A 518 5.90 5.79 20.54
N ALA A 519 6.79 6.40 21.32
CA ALA A 519 6.51 7.66 22.03
C ALA A 519 6.23 8.82 21.04
N ARG A 520 6.99 8.93 19.96
CA ARG A 520 6.76 9.93 18.89
C ARG A 520 5.44 9.70 18.16
N VAL A 521 5.06 8.45 17.89
CA VAL A 521 3.75 8.09 17.32
C VAL A 521 2.61 8.50 18.27
N GLN A 522 2.72 8.21 19.57
CA GLN A 522 1.72 8.64 20.56
C GLN A 522 1.59 10.17 20.66
N LEU A 523 2.69 10.91 20.56
CA LEU A 523 2.67 12.38 20.52
C LEU A 523 1.99 12.91 19.26
N LEU A 524 2.28 12.33 18.09
CA LEU A 524 1.63 12.68 16.83
C LEU A 524 0.13 12.33 16.83
N GLN A 525 -0.26 11.20 17.43
CA GLN A 525 -1.67 10.83 17.63
C GLN A 525 -2.39 11.88 18.49
N LYS A 526 -1.81 12.28 19.62
CA LYS A 526 -2.38 13.34 20.48
C LYS A 526 -2.45 14.71 19.78
N SER A 527 -1.47 15.07 18.95
CA SER A 527 -1.52 16.29 18.12
C SER A 527 -2.68 16.21 17.12
N LYS A 528 -2.82 15.09 16.41
CA LYS A 528 -3.89 14.86 15.45
C LYS A 528 -5.27 14.86 16.11
N GLU A 529 -5.42 14.26 17.28
CA GLU A 529 -6.65 14.31 18.08
C GLU A 529 -7.01 15.75 18.47
N ALA A 530 -6.02 16.54 18.92
CA ALA A 530 -6.22 17.96 19.23
C ALA A 530 -6.63 18.77 17.99
N GLU A 531 -5.93 18.61 16.87
CA GLU A 531 -6.26 19.24 15.57
C GLU A 531 -7.66 18.84 15.08
N GLU A 532 -8.04 17.56 15.20
CA GLU A 532 -9.39 17.10 14.87
C GLU A 532 -10.47 17.70 15.80
N THR A 533 -10.20 17.87 17.11
CA THR A 533 -11.14 18.56 18.00
C THR A 533 -11.29 20.04 17.65
N GLN A 534 -10.20 20.74 17.31
CA GLN A 534 -10.24 22.13 16.87
C GLN A 534 -11.02 22.28 15.56
N ALA A 535 -10.78 21.41 14.57
CA ALA A 535 -11.51 21.42 13.31
C ALA A 535 -13.02 21.13 13.50
N ARG A 536 -13.39 20.26 14.45
CA ARG A 536 -14.79 20.02 14.82
C ARG A 536 -15.42 21.26 15.46
N GLU A 537 -14.73 21.91 16.41
CA GLU A 537 -15.20 23.17 17.00
C GLU A 537 -15.38 24.30 15.97
N GLU A 538 -14.42 24.48 15.05
CA GLU A 538 -14.51 25.48 14.00
C GLU A 538 -15.67 25.21 13.04
N ARG A 539 -15.84 23.95 12.62
CA ARG A 539 -17.00 23.51 11.82
C ARG A 539 -18.31 23.81 12.53
N ASP A 540 -18.41 23.53 13.83
CA ASP A 540 -19.64 23.74 14.60
C ASP A 540 -19.93 25.23 14.81
N ARG A 541 -18.89 26.07 14.97
CA ARG A 541 -19.00 27.53 14.95
C ARG A 541 -19.51 28.04 13.58
N LEU A 542 -18.98 27.52 12.47
CA LEU A 542 -19.44 27.88 11.12
C LEU A 542 -20.88 27.43 10.86
N LEU A 543 -21.28 26.23 11.31
CA LEU A 543 -22.67 25.77 11.25
C LEU A 543 -23.62 26.67 12.05
N ALA A 544 -23.23 27.08 13.26
CA ALA A 544 -24.00 28.03 14.05
C ALA A 544 -24.14 29.41 13.35
N GLN A 545 -23.08 29.89 12.69
CA GLN A 545 -23.13 31.11 11.87
C GLN A 545 -24.06 30.94 10.67
N MET A 546 -23.98 29.85 9.90
CA MET A 546 -24.89 29.58 8.78
C MET A 546 -26.35 29.55 9.23
N GLN A 547 -26.66 28.85 10.33
CA GLN A 547 -28.02 28.85 10.89
C GLN A 547 -28.46 30.26 11.34
N SER A 548 -27.55 31.12 11.79
CA SER A 548 -27.89 32.51 12.13
C SER A 548 -28.24 33.33 10.88
N PHE A 549 -27.49 33.17 9.78
CA PHE A 549 -27.79 33.80 8.50
C PHE A 549 -29.09 33.26 7.88
N GLU A 550 -29.37 31.96 8.00
CA GLU A 550 -30.66 31.40 7.60
C GLU A 550 -31.84 32.00 8.36
N ARG A 551 -31.72 32.18 9.70
CA ARG A 551 -32.76 32.82 10.50
C ARG A 551 -32.99 34.26 10.04
N GLN A 552 -31.92 35.03 9.84
CA GLN A 552 -31.99 36.39 9.30
C GLN A 552 -32.59 36.44 7.89
N ALA A 553 -32.25 35.51 7.00
CA ALA A 553 -32.84 35.41 5.66
C ALA A 553 -34.34 35.07 5.71
N LYS A 554 -34.74 34.11 6.57
CA LYS A 554 -36.15 33.75 6.81
C LYS A 554 -36.94 34.94 7.39
N GLU A 555 -36.33 35.77 8.24
CA GLU A 555 -36.93 37.01 8.76
C GLU A 555 -37.02 38.11 7.69
N ALA A 556 -35.97 38.33 6.90
CA ALA A 556 -35.97 39.26 5.78
C ALA A 556 -37.03 38.89 4.72
N MET A 557 -37.20 37.60 4.41
CA MET A 557 -38.28 37.12 3.55
C MET A 557 -39.67 37.41 4.12
N LYS A 558 -39.88 37.20 5.43
CA LYS A 558 -41.14 37.56 6.11
C LYS A 558 -41.40 39.07 6.04
N ALA A 559 -40.38 39.89 6.27
CA ALA A 559 -40.48 41.36 6.16
C ALA A 559 -40.79 41.81 4.73
N ALA A 560 -40.12 41.22 3.72
CA ALA A 560 -40.39 41.48 2.30
C ALA A 560 -41.82 41.06 1.89
N ALA A 561 -42.32 39.93 2.40
CA ALA A 561 -43.70 39.51 2.18
C ALA A 561 -44.72 40.48 2.81
N GLN A 562 -44.45 41.00 4.02
CA GLN A 562 -45.27 42.04 4.64
C GLN A 562 -45.22 43.36 3.85
N ALA A 563 -44.04 43.76 3.38
CA ALA A 563 -43.88 44.94 2.52
C ALA A 563 -44.66 44.80 1.21
N ARG A 564 -44.58 43.64 0.53
CA ARG A 564 -45.39 43.34 -0.67
C ARG A 564 -46.89 43.43 -0.39
N ARG A 565 -47.37 42.91 0.76
CA ARG A 565 -48.78 43.05 1.18
C ARG A 565 -49.19 44.51 1.40
N ARG A 566 -48.35 45.34 2.03
CA ARG A 566 -48.59 46.79 2.19
C ARG A 566 -48.63 47.51 0.84
N LEU A 567 -47.70 47.19 -0.06
CA LEU A 567 -47.63 47.75 -1.42
C LEU A 567 -48.87 47.36 -2.25
N LEU A 568 -49.41 46.15 -2.05
CA LEU A 568 -50.66 45.72 -2.68
C LEU A 568 -51.87 46.55 -2.19
N LYS A 569 -51.98 46.79 -0.88
CA LYS A 569 -53.02 47.67 -0.29
C LYS A 569 -52.93 49.10 -0.85
N LEU A 570 -51.74 49.69 -0.82
CA LEU A 570 -51.50 51.03 -1.40
C LEU A 570 -51.84 51.08 -2.91
N ARG A 571 -51.57 50.01 -3.67
CA ARG A 571 -51.99 49.91 -5.07
C ARG A 571 -53.52 49.85 -5.25
N GLN A 572 -54.23 49.16 -4.34
CA GLN A 572 -55.69 49.12 -4.34
C GLN A 572 -56.28 50.50 -3.98
N GLU A 573 -55.78 51.15 -2.93
CA GLU A 573 -56.17 52.51 -2.51
C GLU A 573 -55.91 53.55 -3.62
N LEU A 574 -54.72 53.52 -4.25
CA LEU A 574 -54.43 54.35 -5.43
C LEU A 574 -55.24 53.96 -6.67
N GLY A 575 -55.85 52.76 -6.70
CA GLY A 575 -56.82 52.35 -7.71
C GLY A 575 -58.17 53.02 -7.48
N VAL A 576 -58.67 53.00 -6.24
CA VAL A 576 -59.90 53.67 -5.81
C VAL A 576 -59.80 55.19 -6.05
N LEU A 577 -58.73 55.85 -5.59
CA LEU A 577 -58.52 57.28 -5.80
C LEU A 577 -58.44 57.67 -7.29
N ARG A 578 -57.91 56.79 -8.15
CA ARG A 578 -57.93 57.01 -9.61
C ARG A 578 -59.33 56.86 -10.18
N ALA A 579 -60.10 55.87 -9.72
CA ALA A 579 -61.51 55.69 -10.13
C ALA A 579 -62.37 56.88 -9.69
N GLU A 580 -62.22 57.40 -8.46
CA GLU A 580 -62.90 58.61 -7.99
C GLU A 580 -62.53 59.84 -8.83
N ARG A 581 -61.23 60.08 -9.05
CA ARG A 581 -60.76 61.17 -9.90
C ARG A 581 -61.35 61.08 -11.32
N ASP A 582 -61.37 59.89 -11.90
CA ASP A 582 -61.89 59.70 -13.26
C ASP A 582 -63.43 59.72 -13.32
N PHE A 583 -64.12 59.37 -12.23
CA PHE A 583 -65.55 59.63 -12.03
C PHE A 583 -65.84 61.13 -11.97
N HIS A 584 -65.11 61.91 -11.16
CA HIS A 584 -65.25 63.37 -11.10
C HIS A 584 -64.91 64.03 -12.44
N ARG A 585 -63.85 63.59 -13.14
CA ARG A 585 -63.51 64.05 -14.50
C ARG A 585 -64.62 63.73 -15.50
N SER A 586 -65.28 62.58 -15.37
CA SER A 586 -66.41 62.18 -16.23
C SER A 586 -67.70 62.92 -15.90
N ALA A 587 -67.93 63.27 -14.63
CA ALA A 587 -69.01 64.16 -14.20
C ALA A 587 -68.79 65.60 -14.70
N ALA A 588 -67.55 66.10 -14.62
CA ALA A 588 -67.16 67.40 -15.18
C ALA A 588 -67.33 67.45 -16.70
N LYS A 589 -66.94 66.38 -17.43
CA LYS A 589 -67.20 66.26 -18.88
C LYS A 589 -68.69 66.19 -19.23
N ARG A 590 -69.54 65.57 -18.39
CA ARG A 590 -71.01 65.60 -18.55
C ARG A 590 -71.56 67.02 -18.34
N ARG A 591 -71.09 67.76 -17.33
CA ARG A 591 -71.41 69.19 -17.13
C ARG A 591 -70.95 70.06 -18.30
N ALA A 592 -69.74 69.85 -18.82
CA ALA A 592 -69.22 70.60 -19.97
C ALA A 592 -70.01 70.33 -21.26
N LYS A 593 -70.42 69.08 -21.53
CA LYS A 593 -71.30 68.75 -22.68
C LYS A 593 -72.71 69.32 -22.56
N ALA A 594 -73.22 69.56 -21.35
CA ALA A 594 -74.48 70.28 -21.15
C ALA A 594 -74.36 71.79 -21.42
N ALA A 595 -73.17 72.39 -21.25
CA ALA A 595 -72.92 73.81 -21.50
C ALA A 595 -72.69 74.15 -22.99
N THR A 596 -72.18 73.21 -23.80
CA THR A 596 -71.83 73.46 -25.22
C THR A 596 -72.99 73.34 -26.22
N LEU A 597 -74.24 73.18 -25.76
CA LEU A 597 -75.44 73.24 -26.60
C LEU A 597 -76.08 74.65 -26.67
N ALA A 598 -75.48 75.64 -26.01
CA ALA A 598 -76.00 76.99 -25.90
C ALA A 598 -74.97 78.07 -26.29
N ASN A 599 -74.52 78.07 -27.57
CA ASN A 599 -74.28 79.29 -28.37
C ASN A 599 -73.72 78.96 -29.77
N ASN A 600 -74.36 79.50 -30.81
CA ASN A 600 -73.92 79.45 -32.20
C ASN A 600 -74.01 80.85 -32.82
N LYS A 601 -72.89 81.41 -33.32
CA LYS A 601 -72.88 82.30 -34.50
C LYS A 601 -71.46 82.68 -34.97
N ILE A 602 -71.26 82.65 -36.31
CA ILE A 602 -70.26 83.39 -37.12
C ILE A 602 -68.79 82.91 -36.93
N ARG A 603 -68.16 82.11 -37.82
CA ARG A 603 -67.79 82.29 -39.27
C ARG A 603 -66.70 83.39 -39.47
N SER A 604 -65.50 83.17 -40.05
CA SER A 604 -64.78 81.97 -40.55
C SER A 604 -63.34 82.32 -41.02
N LYS A 605 -62.50 81.29 -41.27
CA LYS A 605 -61.28 81.22 -42.15
C LYS A 605 -59.89 81.68 -41.62
N ALA A 606 -59.06 80.67 -41.31
CA ALA A 606 -57.75 80.34 -41.98
C ALA A 606 -56.52 81.29 -41.81
N PRO A 607 -55.30 80.91 -42.26
CA PRO A 607 -54.58 79.60 -42.23
C PRO A 607 -53.09 79.70 -41.72
N TRP A 608 -52.23 78.77 -42.17
CA TRP A 608 -50.75 78.64 -42.13
C TRP A 608 -50.19 77.61 -41.09
N VAL A 609 -49.50 76.49 -41.43
CA VAL A 609 -48.34 76.20 -42.34
C VAL A 609 -47.00 76.47 -41.61
N ASP A 610 -45.94 75.64 -41.59
CA ASP A 610 -45.59 74.36 -42.27
C ASP A 610 -44.57 73.52 -41.44
N ALA A 611 -43.88 72.58 -42.11
CA ALA A 611 -42.53 72.04 -41.83
C ALA A 611 -42.47 70.91 -40.78
N SER A 612 -42.72 69.63 -41.10
CA SER A 612 -42.37 68.78 -42.26
C SER A 612 -40.98 68.13 -42.20
N SER A 613 -40.97 66.85 -42.62
CA SER A 613 -39.86 66.09 -43.23
C SER A 613 -38.86 65.28 -42.39
N ARG A 614 -39.06 63.94 -42.50
CA ARG A 614 -38.04 62.87 -42.68
C ARG A 614 -37.27 62.50 -41.38
N THR A 615 -37.16 61.22 -41.01
CA THR A 615 -36.67 60.09 -41.85
C THR A 615 -37.45 58.78 -41.64
N ARG A 616 -37.26 57.82 -42.56
CA ARG A 616 -38.17 56.72 -42.87
C ARG A 616 -37.84 55.40 -42.16
N MET A 617 -38.79 54.93 -41.35
CA MET A 617 -39.18 53.53 -41.03
C MET A 617 -38.15 52.41 -40.80
N ARG A 618 -38.37 51.65 -39.73
CA ARG A 618 -38.47 50.18 -39.84
C ARG A 618 -39.52 49.63 -38.86
N SER A 619 -40.26 48.61 -39.31
CA SER A 619 -41.35 47.98 -38.55
C SER A 619 -40.85 47.16 -37.37
N ALA A 620 -41.45 47.35 -36.19
CA ALA A 620 -41.32 46.48 -35.04
C ALA A 620 -42.71 46.28 -34.42
N LEU A 621 -43.36 45.17 -34.78
CA LEU A 621 -44.66 44.79 -34.24
C LEU A 621 -44.42 44.13 -32.88
N TYR A 622 -44.75 44.82 -31.79
CA TYR A 622 -44.67 44.26 -30.44
C TYR A 622 -45.62 43.07 -30.30
N ARG A 623 -45.06 41.86 -30.11
CA ARG A 623 -45.77 40.77 -29.45
C ARG A 623 -44.91 40.29 -28.29
N MET A 624 -45.50 40.26 -27.10
CA MET A 624 -44.89 39.70 -25.90
C MET A 624 -44.92 38.18 -26.02
N ASP A 625 -43.76 37.54 -25.90
CA ASP A 625 -43.62 36.13 -25.53
C ASP A 625 -42.36 35.98 -24.68
N SER A 626 -42.50 35.41 -23.49
CA SER A 626 -41.42 35.30 -22.48
C SER A 626 -40.52 34.08 -22.73
N PRO A 627 -39.19 34.24 -22.78
CA PRO A 627 -38.26 33.13 -22.77
C PRO A 627 -37.64 32.95 -21.37
N ALA A 628 -38.26 32.13 -20.54
CA ALA A 628 -37.66 31.61 -19.31
C ALA A 628 -38.14 30.16 -19.11
N LYS A 629 -37.28 29.22 -19.53
CA LYS A 629 -37.33 27.84 -19.06
C LYS A 629 -36.54 27.78 -17.76
N ASP A 630 -37.24 27.60 -16.65
CA ASP A 630 -36.62 27.20 -15.39
C ASP A 630 -36.59 25.66 -15.35
N ASP A 631 -35.50 25.08 -15.87
CA ASP A 631 -35.19 23.64 -15.74
C ASP A 631 -34.19 23.46 -14.55
N TRP A 632 -34.62 23.76 -13.30
CA TRP A 632 -33.83 23.56 -12.06
C TRP A 632 -34.69 23.25 -10.82
N GLU A 633 -35.15 22.01 -10.72
CA GLU A 633 -35.59 21.31 -9.49
C GLU A 633 -35.21 19.82 -9.66
N ASP A 634 -34.83 19.04 -8.66
CA ASP A 634 -34.02 19.32 -7.46
C ASP A 634 -33.28 17.99 -7.13
N MET A 635 -32.00 18.03 -6.78
CA MET A 635 -31.17 16.82 -6.59
C MET A 635 -31.17 16.42 -5.11
N SER A 636 -32.29 15.82 -4.66
CA SER A 636 -32.36 15.17 -3.35
C SER A 636 -31.70 13.78 -3.41
N ALA A 637 -30.57 13.66 -2.73
CA ALA A 637 -29.90 12.40 -2.49
C ALA A 637 -30.29 11.87 -1.10
N ASP A 638 -31.10 10.82 -1.09
CA ASP A 638 -31.43 9.94 0.04
C ASP A 638 -31.39 8.50 -0.49
N SER A 639 -31.20 7.44 0.29
CA SER A 639 -30.43 7.23 1.54
C SER A 639 -30.26 5.71 1.65
N ASP A 640 -29.24 5.27 2.40
CA ASP A 640 -29.08 3.92 2.96
C ASP A 640 -29.03 2.70 2.00
N SER A 641 -27.86 2.07 1.97
CA SER A 641 -27.70 0.70 1.51
C SER A 641 -27.84 -0.23 2.72
N GLU A 642 -28.92 -1.02 2.78
CA GLU A 642 -29.00 -2.16 3.70
C GLU A 642 -28.60 -3.47 3.00
N GLU A 643 -27.76 -4.24 3.67
CA GLU A 643 -27.39 -5.59 3.29
C GLU A 643 -28.55 -6.55 3.56
N PHE A 644 -28.84 -7.49 2.66
CA PHE A 644 -29.33 -8.80 3.09
C PHE A 644 -28.95 -9.89 2.09
N SER A 645 -28.38 -10.97 2.64
CA SER A 645 -28.03 -12.18 1.90
C SER A 645 -29.19 -13.17 1.85
N ASP A 646 -29.04 -14.11 0.92
CA ASP A 646 -29.21 -15.56 1.12
C ASP A 646 -30.40 -16.29 0.44
N SER A 647 -30.03 -17.48 -0.05
CA SER A 647 -30.78 -18.72 -0.19
C SER A 647 -31.97 -18.90 -1.15
N LEU A 648 -31.68 -19.78 -2.12
CA LEU A 648 -32.40 -21.03 -2.43
C LEU A 648 -33.63 -21.03 -3.37
N GLU A 649 -33.36 -21.69 -4.51
CA GLU A 649 -34.15 -22.79 -5.11
C GLU A 649 -35.58 -22.58 -5.68
N SER A 650 -35.86 -23.50 -6.60
CA SER A 650 -37.19 -24.02 -6.99
C SER A 650 -37.78 -23.57 -8.34
N GLN A 651 -37.57 -24.46 -9.31
CA GLN A 651 -38.60 -25.03 -10.20
C GLN A 651 -39.15 -24.24 -11.41
N TYR A 652 -38.73 -24.74 -12.59
CA TYR A 652 -39.60 -25.24 -13.67
C TYR A 652 -40.80 -24.41 -14.20
N SER A 653 -40.68 -24.14 -15.50
CA SER A 653 -41.64 -24.56 -16.54
C SER A 653 -42.75 -23.60 -17.04
N VAL A 654 -42.55 -23.23 -18.32
CA VAL A 654 -43.46 -23.50 -19.46
C VAL A 654 -44.65 -22.56 -19.71
N GLN A 655 -44.63 -22.02 -20.95
CA GLN A 655 -45.71 -21.50 -21.79
C GLN A 655 -46.34 -20.12 -21.51
N ALA A 656 -45.99 -19.19 -22.42
CA ALA A 656 -46.81 -18.03 -22.80
C ALA A 656 -48.12 -18.46 -23.50
N PRO A 657 -49.10 -17.54 -23.72
CA PRO A 657 -49.09 -16.85 -25.03
C PRO A 657 -49.74 -15.44 -25.11
N ARG A 658 -49.05 -14.51 -25.81
CA ARG A 658 -49.60 -13.44 -26.73
C ARG A 658 -50.49 -12.34 -26.08
N VAL A 659 -50.62 -11.08 -26.51
CA VAL A 659 -50.30 -10.23 -27.70
C VAL A 659 -50.21 -8.73 -27.22
N SER A 660 -49.92 -7.64 -27.97
CA SER A 660 -49.54 -7.39 -29.38
C SER A 660 -48.81 -6.02 -29.60
N ARG A 661 -47.57 -6.08 -30.10
CA ARG A 661 -47.01 -5.35 -31.27
C ARG A 661 -47.31 -3.85 -31.56
N LYS A 662 -46.20 -3.11 -31.74
CA LYS A 662 -45.87 -2.12 -32.82
C LYS A 662 -44.32 -1.98 -32.84
N THR A 663 -43.55 -1.87 -33.93
CA THR A 663 -43.76 -1.98 -35.39
C THR A 663 -42.40 -2.15 -36.12
N LYS A 664 -42.33 -2.90 -37.25
CA LYS A 664 -41.40 -2.83 -38.41
C LYS A 664 -39.86 -2.67 -38.17
N GLY A 665 -38.95 -3.39 -38.83
CA GLY A 665 -39.06 -4.51 -39.78
C GLY A 665 -37.84 -4.61 -40.74
N CYS A 666 -37.16 -5.76 -40.78
CA CYS A 666 -36.15 -6.13 -41.80
C CYS A 666 -36.54 -7.48 -42.43
N ARG A 667 -36.21 -7.70 -43.72
CA ARG A 667 -36.83 -8.77 -44.51
C ARG A 667 -35.79 -9.67 -45.23
N TYR A 668 -35.57 -10.89 -44.69
CA TYR A 668 -35.28 -12.17 -45.38
C TYR A 668 -34.08 -12.24 -46.38
N MET A 669 -33.56 -13.39 -46.85
CA MET A 669 -33.93 -14.82 -46.79
C MET A 669 -32.72 -15.70 -46.41
N LEU A 670 -32.97 -16.91 -45.92
CA LEU A 670 -32.02 -18.03 -45.83
C LEU A 670 -32.47 -19.15 -46.79
N ILE A 671 -31.58 -19.73 -47.60
CA ILE A 671 -31.80 -21.01 -48.31
C ILE A 671 -30.49 -21.81 -48.35
N CYS A 672 -30.56 -23.08 -47.94
CA CYS A 672 -29.63 -24.19 -48.22
C CYS A 672 -30.46 -25.27 -48.97
N PRO A 673 -29.90 -26.24 -49.74
CA PRO A 673 -28.94 -27.23 -49.23
C PRO A 673 -27.91 -27.83 -50.24
N THR A 674 -27.10 -28.80 -49.76
CA THR A 674 -26.45 -29.97 -50.46
C THR A 674 -26.08 -29.88 -51.95
N ASP A 675 -24.85 -30.13 -52.42
CA ASP A 675 -24.11 -31.41 -52.30
C ASP A 675 -22.61 -31.33 -52.73
N ARG A 676 -21.84 -32.38 -52.43
CA ARG A 676 -20.52 -32.74 -53.07
C ARG A 676 -20.76 -33.64 -54.31
N PRO A 677 -19.77 -33.95 -55.18
CA PRO A 677 -18.33 -33.64 -55.11
C PRO A 677 -17.84 -32.84 -56.33
N GLY A 678 -16.53 -32.58 -56.39
CA GLY A 678 -15.85 -32.14 -57.61
C GLY A 678 -14.68 -33.06 -57.93
N GLU A 679 -14.38 -33.19 -59.22
CA GLU A 679 -13.10 -33.68 -59.72
C GLU A 679 -12.89 -33.15 -61.15
N GLU A 680 -11.63 -33.06 -61.58
CA GLU A 680 -11.18 -32.69 -62.93
C GLU A 680 -11.49 -31.25 -63.43
N SER A 681 -10.71 -30.64 -64.34
CA SER A 681 -9.26 -30.70 -64.63
C SER A 681 -8.92 -29.57 -65.61
N GLN A 682 -7.69 -29.04 -65.57
CA GLN A 682 -6.97 -28.38 -66.69
C GLN A 682 -7.72 -27.26 -67.49
N THR A 683 -7.22 -26.02 -67.56
CA THR A 683 -6.10 -25.69 -68.48
C THR A 683 -5.65 -24.21 -68.36
N ARG A 684 -4.34 -24.01 -68.55
CA ARG A 684 -3.61 -23.00 -69.37
C ARG A 684 -4.25 -21.64 -69.72
N ASN A 685 -3.51 -20.56 -70.02
CA ASN A 685 -2.13 -20.06 -69.77
C ASN A 685 -2.04 -18.66 -70.47
N ILE A 686 -0.90 -17.96 -70.37
CA ILE A 686 -0.43 -16.85 -71.23
C ILE A 686 -0.94 -15.43 -70.90
N GLN A 687 -0.14 -14.75 -70.06
CA GLN A 687 0.73 -13.62 -70.42
C GLN A 687 0.18 -12.47 -71.31
N PHE A 688 0.32 -11.23 -70.82
CA PHE A 688 0.66 -10.07 -71.66
C PHE A 688 1.58 -9.09 -70.91
N GLN A 689 2.59 -8.56 -71.60
CA GLN A 689 3.48 -7.51 -71.10
C GLN A 689 2.93 -6.12 -71.48
N GLY A 690 3.16 -5.12 -70.64
CA GLY A 690 2.89 -3.70 -70.93
C GLY A 690 3.72 -2.82 -70.01
N ALA A 691 4.61 -1.99 -70.58
CA ALA A 691 5.70 -1.38 -69.82
C ALA A 691 5.36 0.00 -69.22
N SER A 692 6.01 0.27 -68.08
CA SER A 692 6.58 1.57 -67.67
C SER A 692 5.82 2.87 -68.01
N LEU A 693 5.37 3.57 -66.96
CA LEU A 693 5.74 4.98 -66.75
C LEU A 693 5.49 5.43 -65.29
N GLN A 694 6.10 6.57 -64.92
CA GLN A 694 5.92 7.33 -63.68
C GLN A 694 6.46 6.74 -62.35
N LYS A 695 7.76 6.98 -62.13
CA LYS A 695 8.32 7.20 -60.78
C LYS A 695 7.72 8.47 -60.15
N ILE A 696 7.92 8.63 -58.83
CA ILE A 696 7.62 9.81 -57.98
C ILE A 696 6.24 9.81 -57.29
N ARG A 697 6.04 8.86 -56.37
CA ARG A 697 5.47 9.08 -55.01
C ARG A 697 5.79 7.93 -54.02
N LYS A 698 6.93 7.26 -54.21
CA LYS A 698 7.45 6.23 -53.28
C LYS A 698 8.22 6.88 -52.12
N LYS A 699 7.57 7.09 -50.97
CA LYS A 699 8.22 7.07 -49.62
C LYS A 699 7.28 7.06 -48.39
N ARG A 700 5.95 7.16 -48.54
CA ARG A 700 4.99 6.98 -47.42
C ARG A 700 4.11 5.71 -47.50
N ILE A 701 4.06 5.02 -48.64
CA ILE A 701 3.20 3.83 -48.83
C ILE A 701 3.91 2.51 -48.50
N SER A 702 5.26 2.44 -48.57
CA SER A 702 5.99 1.17 -48.39
C SER A 702 5.95 0.61 -46.96
N LYS A 703 5.91 1.46 -45.92
CA LYS A 703 5.79 0.99 -44.52
C LYS A 703 4.41 0.39 -44.25
N ALA A 704 3.34 1.02 -44.75
CA ALA A 704 1.98 0.49 -44.63
C ALA A 704 1.85 -0.86 -45.35
N HIS A 705 2.39 -0.98 -46.57
CA HIS A 705 2.38 -2.22 -47.34
C HIS A 705 3.19 -3.34 -46.68
N ALA A 706 4.37 -3.05 -46.12
CA ALA A 706 5.18 -4.04 -45.41
C ALA A 706 4.50 -4.55 -44.13
N VAL A 707 3.86 -3.66 -43.36
CA VAL A 707 3.09 -4.05 -42.15
C VAL A 707 1.85 -4.85 -42.53
N LEU A 708 1.16 -4.49 -43.62
CA LEU A 708 0.03 -5.30 -44.14
C LEU A 708 0.49 -6.68 -44.63
N GLN A 709 1.62 -6.78 -45.35
CA GLN A 709 2.17 -8.06 -45.78
C GLN A 709 2.61 -8.93 -44.61
N GLN A 710 3.30 -8.37 -43.59
CA GLN A 710 3.64 -9.13 -42.38
C GLN A 710 2.38 -9.59 -41.62
N ARG A 711 1.35 -8.74 -41.51
CA ARG A 711 0.09 -9.10 -40.87
C ARG A 711 -0.68 -10.16 -41.66
N LEU A 712 -0.65 -10.10 -42.99
CA LEU A 712 -1.32 -11.07 -43.87
C LEU A 712 -0.58 -12.42 -43.85
N LEU A 713 0.76 -12.42 -43.83
CA LEU A 713 1.57 -13.63 -43.62
C LEU A 713 1.37 -14.23 -42.22
N SER A 714 1.31 -13.41 -41.17
CA SER A 714 1.04 -13.86 -39.80
C SER A 714 -0.37 -14.44 -39.65
N LEU A 715 -1.39 -13.80 -40.24
CA LEU A 715 -2.74 -14.35 -40.30
C LEU A 715 -2.79 -15.64 -41.13
N GLN A 716 -2.05 -15.73 -42.23
CA GLN A 716 -1.98 -16.96 -43.02
C GLN A 716 -1.29 -18.10 -42.26
N GLN A 717 -0.22 -17.81 -41.51
CA GLN A 717 0.43 -18.76 -40.60
C GLN A 717 -0.53 -19.23 -39.48
N GLN A 718 -1.31 -18.32 -38.88
CA GLN A 718 -2.34 -18.66 -37.91
C GLN A 718 -3.46 -19.52 -38.53
N VAL A 719 -3.90 -19.23 -39.74
CA VAL A 719 -4.89 -20.06 -40.46
C VAL A 719 -4.32 -21.45 -40.76
N THR A 720 -3.05 -21.58 -41.18
CA THR A 720 -2.43 -22.90 -41.38
C THR A 720 -2.25 -23.67 -40.08
N ALA A 721 -1.90 -23.00 -38.96
CA ALA A 721 -1.82 -23.64 -37.64
C ALA A 721 -3.19 -24.15 -37.19
N LEU A 722 -4.23 -23.31 -37.25
CA LEU A 722 -5.60 -23.69 -36.92
C LEU A 722 -6.16 -24.80 -37.84
N GLN A 723 -5.71 -24.88 -39.09
CA GLN A 723 -6.03 -25.99 -40.00
C GLN A 723 -5.32 -27.29 -39.60
N ALA A 724 -4.05 -27.23 -39.17
CA ALA A 724 -3.31 -28.37 -38.65
C ALA A 724 -3.89 -28.88 -37.32
N ASP A 725 -4.17 -27.97 -36.38
CA ASP A 725 -4.79 -28.28 -35.08
C ASP A 725 -6.17 -28.94 -35.27
N LYS A 726 -6.97 -28.43 -36.23
CA LYS A 726 -8.24 -29.05 -36.60
C LYS A 726 -8.06 -30.47 -37.16
N GLN A 727 -7.05 -30.71 -37.99
CA GLN A 727 -6.76 -32.04 -38.53
C GLN A 727 -6.29 -33.00 -37.42
N ALA A 728 -5.42 -32.55 -36.52
CA ALA A 728 -4.98 -33.32 -35.35
C ALA A 728 -6.15 -33.67 -34.41
N ALA A 729 -7.02 -32.71 -34.11
CA ALA A 729 -8.23 -32.95 -33.33
C ALA A 729 -9.19 -33.95 -34.01
N GLN A 730 -9.32 -33.90 -35.34
CA GLN A 730 -10.11 -34.88 -36.11
C GLN A 730 -9.49 -36.29 -36.09
N GLN A 731 -8.16 -36.40 -36.15
CA GLN A 731 -7.45 -37.67 -36.01
C GLN A 731 -7.63 -38.26 -34.60
N LEU A 732 -7.44 -37.46 -33.55
CA LEU A 732 -7.66 -37.90 -32.17
C LEU A 732 -9.11 -38.35 -31.91
N ALA A 733 -10.11 -37.64 -32.47
CA ALA A 733 -11.51 -38.04 -32.38
C ALA A 733 -11.78 -39.37 -33.12
N ALA A 734 -11.16 -39.57 -34.30
CA ALA A 734 -11.28 -40.83 -35.04
C ALA A 734 -10.61 -42.01 -34.29
N GLU A 735 -9.45 -41.79 -33.68
CA GLU A 735 -8.80 -42.81 -32.84
C GLU A 735 -9.60 -43.12 -31.57
N GLN A 736 -10.18 -42.12 -30.90
CA GLN A 736 -11.05 -42.34 -29.74
C GLN A 736 -12.28 -43.16 -30.12
N SER A 737 -12.91 -42.84 -31.26
CA SER A 737 -14.02 -43.64 -31.81
C SER A 737 -13.59 -45.09 -32.10
N HIS A 738 -12.41 -45.29 -32.70
CA HIS A 738 -11.87 -46.64 -32.96
C HIS A 738 -11.61 -47.43 -31.67
N ARG A 739 -10.99 -46.80 -30.65
CA ARG A 739 -10.78 -47.40 -29.31
C ARG A 739 -12.12 -47.73 -28.62
N GLN A 740 -13.14 -46.87 -28.76
CA GLN A 740 -14.48 -47.10 -28.23
C GLN A 740 -15.16 -48.31 -28.90
N VAL A 741 -15.08 -48.41 -30.23
CA VAL A 741 -15.61 -49.59 -30.96
C VAL A 741 -14.85 -50.87 -30.58
N GLN A 742 -13.53 -50.80 -30.40
CA GLN A 742 -12.72 -51.94 -29.98
C GLN A 742 -13.08 -52.43 -28.56
N THR A 743 -13.25 -51.52 -27.62
CA THR A 743 -13.68 -51.85 -26.24
C THR A 743 -15.11 -52.38 -26.19
N GLN A 744 -16.02 -51.86 -27.02
CA GLN A 744 -17.38 -52.41 -27.16
C GLN A 744 -17.36 -53.84 -27.70
N ALA A 745 -16.58 -54.12 -28.75
CA ALA A 745 -16.45 -55.47 -29.31
C ALA A 745 -15.85 -56.48 -28.30
N GLN A 746 -14.92 -56.02 -27.44
CA GLN A 746 -14.40 -56.83 -26.33
C GLN A 746 -15.48 -57.13 -25.28
N LEU A 747 -16.29 -56.13 -24.91
CA LEU A 747 -17.41 -56.31 -23.96
C LEU A 747 -18.45 -57.29 -24.52
N ASP A 748 -18.83 -57.16 -25.78
CA ASP A 748 -19.80 -58.04 -26.45
C ASP A 748 -19.28 -59.50 -26.51
N SER A 749 -17.98 -59.69 -26.76
CA SER A 749 -17.33 -61.01 -26.72
C SER A 749 -17.37 -61.64 -25.32
N LEU A 750 -17.06 -60.87 -24.27
CA LEU A 750 -17.14 -61.32 -22.88
C LEU A 750 -18.58 -61.66 -22.46
N LEU A 751 -19.57 -60.87 -22.90
CA LEU A 751 -20.99 -61.17 -22.69
C LEU A 751 -21.41 -62.47 -23.40
N GLN A 752 -20.90 -62.73 -24.61
CA GLN A 752 -21.15 -63.98 -25.32
C GLN A 752 -20.53 -65.19 -24.58
N GLN A 753 -19.29 -65.07 -24.08
CA GLN A 753 -18.64 -66.10 -23.28
C GLN A 753 -19.37 -66.37 -21.95
N LEU A 754 -19.85 -65.32 -21.27
CA LEU A 754 -20.64 -65.47 -20.05
C LEU A 754 -21.97 -66.20 -20.33
N ASN A 755 -22.61 -65.91 -21.47
CA ASN A 755 -23.86 -66.56 -21.85
C ASN A 755 -23.67 -68.03 -22.28
N SER A 756 -22.58 -68.37 -22.98
CA SER A 756 -22.27 -69.78 -23.29
C SER A 756 -21.89 -70.57 -22.04
N SER A 757 -21.15 -69.98 -21.10
CA SER A 757 -20.88 -70.57 -19.78
C SER A 757 -22.16 -70.84 -18.99
N LYS A 758 -23.10 -69.87 -18.94
CA LYS A 758 -24.43 -70.06 -18.32
C LYS A 758 -25.24 -71.17 -18.98
N GLN A 759 -25.15 -71.34 -20.31
CA GLN A 759 -25.82 -72.44 -21.01
C GLN A 759 -25.17 -73.80 -20.71
N LEU A 760 -23.84 -73.87 -20.64
CA LEU A 760 -23.11 -75.08 -20.27
C LEU A 760 -23.45 -75.54 -18.85
N SER A 761 -23.43 -74.62 -17.88
CA SER A 761 -23.80 -74.90 -16.50
C SER A 761 -25.24 -75.40 -16.37
N LYS A 762 -26.19 -74.84 -17.13
CA LYS A 762 -27.57 -75.36 -17.19
C LYS A 762 -27.66 -76.77 -17.77
N LYS A 763 -26.88 -77.11 -18.80
CA LYS A 763 -26.83 -78.48 -19.35
C LYS A 763 -26.29 -79.47 -18.31
N GLN A 764 -25.17 -79.14 -17.66
CA GLN A 764 -24.57 -79.94 -16.61
C GLN A 764 -25.53 -80.17 -15.43
N ALA A 765 -26.31 -79.16 -15.04
CA ALA A 765 -27.34 -79.32 -14.00
C ALA A 765 -28.45 -80.31 -14.41
N CYS A 766 -28.91 -80.29 -15.66
CA CYS A 766 -29.88 -81.26 -16.18
C CYS A 766 -29.30 -82.68 -16.28
N GLU A 767 -28.04 -82.81 -16.70
CA GLU A 767 -27.33 -84.09 -16.80
C GLU A 767 -27.13 -84.73 -15.40
N LEU A 768 -26.76 -83.94 -14.39
CA LEU A 768 -26.67 -84.40 -13.00
C LEU A 768 -28.01 -84.90 -12.46
N ALA A 769 -29.10 -84.15 -12.68
CA ALA A 769 -30.44 -84.59 -12.27
C ALA A 769 -30.86 -85.92 -12.93
N GLY A 770 -30.49 -86.13 -14.20
CA GLY A 770 -30.71 -87.40 -14.90
C GLY A 770 -29.93 -88.57 -14.30
N LEU A 771 -28.67 -88.35 -13.93
CA LEU A 771 -27.82 -89.35 -13.27
C LEU A 771 -28.31 -89.70 -11.86
N GLU A 772 -28.80 -88.72 -11.10
CA GLU A 772 -29.43 -88.95 -9.79
C GLU A 772 -30.68 -89.84 -9.90
N GLN A 773 -31.50 -89.64 -10.93
CA GLN A 773 -32.67 -90.47 -11.18
C GLN A 773 -32.30 -91.92 -11.56
N GLN A 774 -31.24 -92.12 -12.36
CA GLN A 774 -30.71 -93.46 -12.69
C GLN A 774 -30.13 -94.18 -11.46
N LYS A 775 -29.48 -93.45 -10.56
CA LYS A 775 -28.98 -94.00 -9.29
C LYS A 775 -30.13 -94.54 -8.42
N ALA A 776 -31.24 -93.81 -8.36
CA ALA A 776 -32.42 -94.23 -7.59
C ALA A 776 -33.08 -95.50 -8.16
N SER A 777 -33.19 -95.64 -9.49
CA SER A 777 -33.77 -96.86 -10.10
C SER A 777 -32.91 -98.10 -9.84
N LEU A 778 -31.58 -97.99 -9.97
CA LEU A 778 -30.65 -99.11 -9.69
C LEU A 778 -30.65 -99.54 -8.22
N GLN A 779 -30.86 -98.60 -7.29
CA GLN A 779 -31.03 -98.93 -5.86
C GLN A 779 -32.30 -99.75 -5.61
N MET A 780 -33.42 -99.40 -6.24
CA MET A 780 -34.68 -100.15 -6.13
C MET A 780 -34.56 -101.58 -6.71
N GLU A 781 -33.84 -101.77 -7.83
CA GLU A 781 -33.59 -103.10 -8.40
C GLU A 781 -32.76 -103.98 -7.46
N LEU A 782 -31.69 -103.44 -6.86
CA LEU A 782 -30.86 -104.18 -5.91
C LEU A 782 -31.64 -104.66 -4.68
N GLU A 783 -32.63 -103.90 -4.23
CA GLU A 783 -33.51 -104.31 -3.12
C GLU A 783 -34.49 -105.43 -3.50
N GLN A 784 -34.97 -105.46 -4.75
CA GLN A 784 -35.77 -106.57 -5.27
C GLN A 784 -34.93 -107.86 -5.33
N TRP A 785 -33.69 -107.79 -5.84
CA TRP A 785 -32.77 -108.94 -5.89
C TRP A 785 -32.43 -109.49 -4.50
N ARG A 786 -32.34 -108.65 -3.46
CA ARG A 786 -32.13 -109.10 -2.07
C ARG A 786 -33.31 -109.91 -1.52
N ARG A 787 -34.55 -109.58 -1.89
CA ARG A 787 -35.76 -110.30 -1.42
C ARG A 787 -35.88 -111.71 -2.00
N ILE A 788 -35.52 -111.89 -3.28
CA ILE A 788 -35.57 -113.20 -3.97
C ILE A 788 -34.63 -114.23 -3.31
N ARG A 789 -33.50 -113.78 -2.74
CA ARG A 789 -32.45 -114.67 -2.19
C ARG A 789 -32.78 -115.28 -0.82
N GLN A 790 -33.86 -114.86 -0.16
CA GLN A 790 -34.18 -115.28 1.22
C GLN A 790 -35.14 -116.49 1.33
N GLN A 791 -35.62 -117.07 0.23
CA GLN A 791 -36.77 -118.00 0.25
C GLN A 791 -36.50 -119.48 -0.11
N THR A 792 -35.26 -119.92 -0.34
CA THR A 792 -34.98 -121.33 -0.73
C THR A 792 -33.81 -121.97 0.03
N SER A 793 -34.17 -122.70 1.09
CA SER A 793 -33.37 -123.77 1.68
C SER A 793 -34.33 -124.83 2.22
N MET A 794 -33.97 -126.12 2.02
CA MET A 794 -34.35 -127.33 2.77
C MET A 794 -34.67 -128.56 1.90
N ASN A 795 -34.31 -129.72 2.47
CA ASN A 795 -34.78 -131.10 2.21
C ASN A 795 -34.04 -131.99 1.18
N SER A 796 -33.50 -133.10 1.71
CA SER A 796 -33.11 -134.31 0.99
C SER A 796 -33.36 -135.53 1.91
N PRO A 797 -34.06 -136.59 1.48
CA PRO A 797 -34.24 -137.83 2.25
C PRO A 797 -33.48 -139.05 1.70
N ALA A 798 -33.18 -139.98 2.60
CA ALA A 798 -32.48 -141.26 2.44
C ALA A 798 -33.50 -142.44 2.29
N VAL A 799 -33.21 -143.74 2.14
CA VAL A 799 -32.15 -144.66 1.59
C VAL A 799 -32.75 -146.09 1.73
N ASP A 800 -32.32 -147.09 0.93
CA ASP A 800 -32.68 -148.52 1.11
C ASP A 800 -31.45 -149.46 1.09
N PRO A 801 -31.49 -150.69 1.64
CA PRO A 801 -30.26 -151.32 2.19
C PRO A 801 -29.33 -152.09 1.25
N GLU A 802 -29.76 -152.64 0.11
CA GLU A 802 -28.77 -153.16 -0.88
C GLU A 802 -28.14 -152.02 -1.69
N ARG A 803 -28.89 -150.91 -1.81
CA ARG A 803 -28.33 -149.62 -2.18
C ARG A 803 -27.23 -149.23 -1.21
N LEU A 804 -27.24 -149.59 0.09
CA LEU A 804 -26.18 -149.22 1.05
C LEU A 804 -24.81 -149.80 0.70
N GLN A 805 -24.66 -151.00 0.12
CA GLN A 805 -23.31 -151.52 -0.18
C GLN A 805 -22.75 -150.93 -1.49
N ALA A 806 -23.61 -150.78 -2.50
CA ALA A 806 -23.29 -150.00 -3.69
C ALA A 806 -23.05 -148.52 -3.36
N GLN A 807 -23.82 -147.95 -2.43
CA GLN A 807 -23.63 -146.62 -1.87
C GLN A 807 -22.38 -146.55 -1.02
N VAL A 808 -21.96 -147.55 -0.23
CA VAL A 808 -20.70 -147.45 0.51
C VAL A 808 -19.52 -147.43 -0.48
N LYS A 809 -19.57 -148.19 -1.58
CA LYS A 809 -18.56 -148.07 -2.66
C LYS A 809 -18.68 -146.74 -3.44
N GLN A 810 -19.89 -146.27 -3.73
CA GLN A 810 -20.14 -145.00 -4.41
C GLN A 810 -19.82 -143.79 -3.53
N LEU A 811 -20.04 -143.87 -2.22
CA LEU A 811 -19.79 -142.87 -1.18
C LEU A 811 -18.31 -142.89 -0.79
N THR A 812 -17.62 -144.02 -0.75
CA THR A 812 -16.15 -144.02 -0.61
C THR A 812 -15.46 -143.50 -1.86
N HIS A 813 -15.97 -143.80 -3.07
CA HIS A 813 -15.48 -143.17 -4.29
C HIS A 813 -15.82 -141.67 -4.34
N ARG A 814 -17.05 -141.27 -4.01
CA ARG A 814 -17.44 -139.85 -3.88
C ARG A 814 -16.70 -139.14 -2.76
N LEU A 815 -16.36 -139.79 -1.66
CA LEU A 815 -15.55 -139.23 -0.58
C LEU A 815 -14.09 -139.09 -1.02
N LYS A 816 -13.55 -140.04 -1.79
CA LYS A 816 -12.21 -139.94 -2.37
C LYS A 816 -12.13 -138.83 -3.42
N ASN A 817 -13.15 -138.69 -4.26
CA ASN A 817 -13.26 -137.60 -5.24
C ASN A 817 -13.51 -136.26 -4.53
N ALA A 818 -14.42 -136.19 -3.56
CA ALA A 818 -14.65 -134.99 -2.76
C ALA A 818 -13.43 -134.62 -1.90
N SER A 819 -12.61 -135.59 -1.48
CA SER A 819 -11.33 -135.36 -0.78
C SER A 819 -10.25 -134.85 -1.74
N SER A 820 -10.20 -135.34 -2.99
CA SER A 820 -9.30 -134.78 -4.01
C SER A 820 -9.74 -133.39 -4.47
N GLU A 821 -11.04 -133.14 -4.63
CA GLU A 821 -11.58 -131.79 -4.86
C GLU A 821 -11.39 -130.88 -3.64
N MET A 822 -11.59 -131.35 -2.41
CA MET A 822 -11.26 -130.61 -1.18
C MET A 822 -9.77 -130.28 -1.12
N SER A 823 -8.90 -131.18 -1.56
CA SER A 823 -7.45 -130.94 -1.66
C SER A 823 -7.13 -129.88 -2.73
N LYS A 824 -7.78 -129.93 -3.90
CA LYS A 824 -7.68 -128.88 -4.94
C LYS A 824 -8.20 -127.54 -4.44
N HIS A 825 -9.37 -127.50 -3.79
CA HIS A 825 -9.90 -126.29 -3.16
C HIS A 825 -9.02 -125.78 -2.03
N THR A 826 -8.35 -126.66 -1.28
CA THR A 826 -7.38 -126.28 -0.24
C THR A 826 -6.11 -125.70 -0.87
N ALA A 827 -5.61 -126.27 -1.97
CA ALA A 827 -4.48 -125.72 -2.73
C ALA A 827 -4.84 -124.37 -3.38
N ALA A 828 -6.03 -124.26 -3.97
CA ALA A 828 -6.56 -123.00 -4.51
C ALA A 828 -6.73 -121.95 -3.41
N ASN A 829 -7.29 -122.29 -2.24
CA ASN A 829 -7.37 -121.39 -1.10
C ASN A 829 -6.00 -120.97 -0.56
N LYS A 830 -5.00 -121.86 -0.56
CA LYS A 830 -3.60 -121.49 -0.22
C LYS A 830 -3.01 -120.53 -1.25
N SER A 831 -3.25 -120.75 -2.54
CA SER A 831 -2.80 -119.85 -3.61
C SER A 831 -3.50 -118.48 -3.55
N LEU A 832 -4.82 -118.45 -3.30
CA LEU A 832 -5.59 -117.22 -3.13
C LEU A 832 -5.18 -116.47 -1.86
N ARG A 833 -4.84 -117.16 -0.76
CA ARG A 833 -4.25 -116.52 0.43
C ARG A 833 -2.90 -115.91 0.12
N ALA A 834 -1.99 -116.64 -0.52
CA ALA A 834 -0.70 -116.08 -0.93
C ALA A 834 -0.84 -114.88 -1.87
N GLN A 835 -1.82 -114.89 -2.78
CA GLN A 835 -2.14 -113.72 -3.62
C GLN A 835 -2.74 -112.55 -2.82
N LEU A 836 -3.56 -112.81 -1.81
CA LEU A 836 -4.05 -111.78 -0.89
C LEU A 836 -2.91 -111.19 -0.06
N ASP A 837 -2.05 -112.03 0.51
CA ASP A 837 -0.86 -111.61 1.26
C ASP A 837 0.07 -110.74 0.39
N GLU A 838 0.29 -111.12 -0.88
CA GLU A 838 1.03 -110.33 -1.87
C GLU A 838 0.33 -109.01 -2.19
N ARG A 839 -1.00 -109.01 -2.37
CA ARG A 839 -1.77 -107.77 -2.58
C ARG A 839 -1.69 -106.84 -1.37
N ASP A 840 -1.83 -107.37 -0.15
CA ASP A 840 -1.72 -106.61 1.09
C ASP A 840 -0.31 -106.06 1.31
N GLN A 841 0.74 -106.80 0.93
CA GLN A 841 2.12 -106.30 0.89
C GLN A 841 2.23 -105.11 -0.10
N THR A 842 1.74 -105.26 -1.33
CA THR A 842 1.76 -104.15 -2.31
C THR A 842 0.90 -102.95 -1.89
N LEU A 843 -0.20 -103.16 -1.15
CA LEU A 843 -1.03 -102.08 -0.61
C LEU A 843 -0.29 -101.30 0.48
N LYS A 844 0.46 -101.98 1.36
CA LYS A 844 1.32 -101.32 2.37
C LYS A 844 2.41 -100.48 1.71
N GLU A 845 3.14 -101.04 0.74
CA GLU A 845 4.18 -100.33 -0.01
C GLU A 845 3.63 -99.10 -0.75
N LEU A 846 2.44 -99.21 -1.36
CA LEU A 846 1.76 -98.08 -1.98
C LEU A 846 1.29 -97.04 -0.96
N HIS A 847 0.81 -97.45 0.22
CA HIS A 847 0.38 -96.55 1.28
C HIS A 847 1.54 -95.74 1.87
N GLU A 848 2.69 -96.39 2.14
CA GLU A 848 3.93 -95.73 2.55
C GLU A 848 4.42 -94.74 1.48
N ARG A 849 4.35 -95.13 0.20
CA ARG A 849 4.71 -94.26 -0.92
C ARG A 849 3.77 -93.06 -1.06
N VAL A 850 2.47 -93.22 -0.80
CA VAL A 850 1.52 -92.10 -0.72
C VAL A 850 1.92 -91.14 0.41
N GLY A 851 2.21 -91.64 1.61
CA GLY A 851 2.66 -90.79 2.73
C GLY A 851 3.98 -90.05 2.47
N VAL A 852 4.88 -90.59 1.63
CA VAL A 852 6.08 -89.86 1.15
C VAL A 852 5.69 -88.75 0.17
N LEU A 853 4.82 -89.04 -0.81
CA LEU A 853 4.37 -88.06 -1.80
C LEU A 853 3.51 -86.95 -1.18
N GLU A 854 2.71 -87.24 -0.16
CA GLU A 854 1.94 -86.24 0.59
C GLU A 854 2.87 -85.24 1.30
N ARG A 855 3.94 -85.72 1.94
CA ARG A 855 4.97 -84.86 2.55
C ARG A 855 5.69 -83.98 1.51
N ASP A 856 6.05 -84.54 0.37
CA ASP A 856 6.68 -83.81 -0.74
C ASP A 856 5.72 -82.76 -1.36
N VAL A 857 4.43 -83.09 -1.51
CA VAL A 857 3.39 -82.14 -1.93
C VAL A 857 3.18 -81.04 -0.90
N MET A 858 3.17 -81.34 0.40
CA MET A 858 3.07 -80.33 1.46
C MET A 858 4.27 -79.39 1.48
N MET A 859 5.49 -79.93 1.36
CA MET A 859 6.72 -79.13 1.26
C MET A 859 6.72 -78.21 0.02
N LYS A 860 6.28 -78.73 -1.13
CA LYS A 860 6.12 -77.95 -2.37
C LYS A 860 5.03 -76.88 -2.25
N ARG A 861 3.94 -77.14 -1.52
CA ARG A 861 2.91 -76.13 -1.22
C ARG A 861 3.48 -75.01 -0.35
N GLN A 862 4.22 -75.35 0.71
CA GLN A 862 4.88 -74.35 1.55
C GLN A 862 5.83 -73.47 0.73
N LEU A 863 6.72 -74.09 -0.07
CA LEU A 863 7.65 -73.36 -0.94
C LEU A 863 6.92 -72.44 -1.95
N VAL A 864 5.80 -72.89 -2.52
CA VAL A 864 4.99 -72.05 -3.41
C VAL A 864 4.35 -70.88 -2.67
N GLU A 865 3.92 -71.05 -1.43
CA GLU A 865 3.37 -69.96 -0.61
C GLU A 865 4.46 -68.99 -0.14
N ASP A 866 5.63 -69.47 0.26
CA ASP A 866 6.80 -68.64 0.57
C ASP A 866 7.22 -67.79 -0.65
N LEU A 867 7.22 -68.38 -1.84
CA LEU A 867 7.49 -67.68 -3.10
C LEU A 867 6.39 -66.66 -3.45
N ARG A 868 5.11 -66.93 -3.14
CA ARG A 868 4.01 -65.96 -3.29
C ARG A 868 4.15 -64.79 -2.31
N CYS A 869 4.48 -65.06 -1.06
CA CYS A 869 4.73 -64.04 -0.04
C CYS A 869 5.91 -63.14 -0.46
N ARG A 870 7.03 -63.73 -0.91
CA ARG A 870 8.18 -62.98 -1.44
C ARG A 870 7.82 -62.17 -2.69
N LEU A 871 7.06 -62.75 -3.63
CA LEU A 871 6.58 -62.02 -4.81
C LEU A 871 5.69 -60.84 -4.43
N LYS A 872 4.80 -61.01 -3.45
CA LYS A 872 3.93 -59.94 -2.94
C LYS A 872 4.75 -58.81 -2.31
N ILE A 873 5.74 -59.13 -1.48
CA ILE A 873 6.68 -58.16 -0.89
C ILE A 873 7.41 -57.38 -2.00
N CYS A 874 7.90 -58.06 -3.05
CA CYS A 874 8.52 -57.39 -4.20
C CYS A 874 7.53 -56.50 -4.98
N GLN A 875 6.28 -56.94 -5.18
CA GLN A 875 5.26 -56.11 -5.84
C GLN A 875 4.89 -54.88 -5.01
N ASP A 876 4.81 -55.02 -3.69
CA ASP A 876 4.51 -53.92 -2.78
C ASP A 876 5.70 -52.96 -2.67
N SER A 877 6.95 -53.45 -2.62
CA SER A 877 8.13 -52.59 -2.70
C SER A 877 8.21 -51.85 -4.04
N GLU A 878 7.99 -52.52 -5.18
CA GLU A 878 7.87 -51.85 -6.49
C GLU A 878 6.76 -50.79 -6.52
N ARG A 879 5.60 -51.03 -5.87
CA ARG A 879 4.52 -50.02 -5.75
C ARG A 879 4.99 -48.81 -4.94
N THR A 880 5.67 -49.02 -3.82
CA THR A 880 6.24 -47.90 -3.03
C THR A 880 7.31 -47.14 -3.81
N HIS A 881 8.20 -47.83 -4.54
CA HIS A 881 9.20 -47.19 -5.40
C HIS A 881 8.55 -46.37 -6.52
N ARG A 882 7.51 -46.89 -7.19
CA ARG A 882 6.73 -46.13 -8.18
C ARG A 882 6.13 -44.85 -7.58
N ALA A 883 5.46 -44.96 -6.43
CA ALA A 883 4.89 -43.81 -5.74
C ALA A 883 5.96 -42.75 -5.37
N VAL A 884 7.11 -43.18 -4.85
CA VAL A 884 8.26 -42.30 -4.56
C VAL A 884 8.80 -41.65 -5.84
N THR A 885 8.91 -42.37 -6.96
CA THR A 885 9.33 -41.77 -8.24
C THR A 885 8.31 -40.77 -8.77
N GLU A 886 7.01 -41.04 -8.66
CA GLU A 886 5.95 -40.09 -9.04
C GLU A 886 5.98 -38.82 -8.18
N ASP A 887 6.25 -38.93 -6.88
CA ASP A 887 6.39 -37.77 -5.99
C ASP A 887 7.68 -36.98 -6.24
N LEU A 888 8.77 -37.64 -6.60
CA LEU A 888 9.99 -36.99 -7.08
C LEU A 888 9.74 -36.28 -8.42
N GLU A 889 8.99 -36.87 -9.35
CA GLU A 889 8.58 -36.21 -10.59
C GLU A 889 7.69 -34.99 -10.34
N LYS A 890 6.72 -35.07 -9.42
CA LYS A 890 5.87 -33.93 -9.01
C LYS A 890 6.75 -32.80 -8.46
N LYS A 891 7.71 -33.11 -7.59
CA LYS A 891 8.69 -32.16 -7.05
C LYS A 891 9.58 -31.56 -8.14
N MET A 892 10.06 -32.36 -9.09
CA MET A 892 10.83 -31.85 -10.24
C MET A 892 10.00 -30.91 -11.13
N LYS A 893 8.73 -31.22 -11.38
CA LYS A 893 7.80 -30.35 -12.12
C LYS A 893 7.60 -29.03 -11.38
N SER A 894 7.28 -29.06 -10.08
CA SER A 894 7.10 -27.83 -9.29
C SER A 894 8.37 -26.97 -9.22
N LEU A 895 9.55 -27.57 -9.04
CA LEU A 895 10.83 -26.84 -9.06
C LEU A 895 11.16 -26.26 -10.44
N THR A 896 10.74 -26.92 -11.52
CA THR A 896 10.87 -26.41 -12.90
C THR A 896 9.95 -25.21 -13.11
N ASP A 897 8.70 -25.30 -12.67
CA ASP A 897 7.72 -24.21 -12.74
C ASP A 897 8.19 -23.01 -11.91
N GLU A 898 8.64 -23.23 -10.68
CA GLU A 898 9.29 -22.19 -9.87
C GLU A 898 10.51 -21.56 -10.56
N SER A 899 11.35 -22.37 -11.22
CA SER A 899 12.52 -21.87 -11.96
C SER A 899 12.09 -20.96 -13.13
N THR A 900 11.05 -21.35 -13.88
CA THR A 900 10.50 -20.49 -14.95
C THR A 900 9.83 -19.22 -14.40
N ASN A 901 9.14 -19.30 -13.26
CA ASN A 901 8.57 -18.15 -12.55
C ASN A 901 9.64 -17.18 -12.05
N ARG A 902 10.72 -17.69 -11.42
CA ARG A 902 11.90 -16.90 -11.03
C ARG A 902 12.54 -16.23 -12.24
N LYS A 903 12.67 -16.94 -13.37
CA LYS A 903 13.18 -16.38 -14.64
C LYS A 903 12.28 -15.27 -15.17
N ALA A 904 10.95 -15.45 -15.17
CA ALA A 904 9.99 -14.45 -15.59
C ALA A 904 10.03 -13.19 -14.70
N LEU A 905 10.18 -13.36 -13.38
CA LEU A 905 10.41 -12.27 -12.43
C LEU A 905 11.72 -11.52 -12.73
N VAL A 906 12.82 -12.24 -12.92
CA VAL A 906 14.13 -11.66 -13.27
C VAL A 906 14.04 -10.88 -14.59
N ASP A 907 13.37 -11.41 -15.61
CA ASP A 907 13.21 -10.71 -16.89
C ASP A 907 12.24 -9.52 -16.79
N SER A 908 11.25 -9.56 -15.89
CA SER A 908 10.41 -8.40 -15.53
C SER A 908 11.22 -7.29 -14.84
N LEU A 909 12.06 -7.66 -13.87
CA LEU A 909 12.97 -6.73 -13.18
C LEU A 909 14.01 -6.14 -14.15
N LYS A 910 14.55 -6.92 -15.08
CA LYS A 910 15.40 -6.40 -16.17
C LYS A 910 14.66 -5.38 -17.03
N ARG A 911 13.41 -5.65 -17.44
CA ARG A 911 12.60 -4.68 -18.20
C ARG A 911 12.39 -3.39 -17.41
N ARG A 912 11.98 -3.47 -16.14
CA ARG A 912 11.85 -2.31 -15.24
C ARG A 912 13.17 -1.53 -15.11
N LEU A 913 14.29 -2.22 -14.96
CA LEU A 913 15.62 -1.59 -14.92
C LEU A 913 15.98 -0.89 -16.24
N THR A 914 15.65 -1.49 -17.40
CA THR A 914 15.87 -0.82 -18.70
C THR A 914 15.00 0.42 -18.90
N VAL A 915 13.78 0.42 -18.38
CA VAL A 915 12.90 1.61 -18.38
C VAL A 915 13.46 2.68 -17.43
N ALA A 916 13.73 2.35 -16.17
CA ALA A 916 14.27 3.28 -15.18
C ALA A 916 15.64 3.87 -15.60
N THR A 917 16.48 3.11 -16.30
CA THR A 917 17.75 3.63 -16.85
C THR A 917 17.57 4.49 -18.11
N ALA A 918 16.49 4.31 -18.87
CA ALA A 918 16.12 5.22 -19.95
C ALA A 918 15.50 6.53 -19.41
N GLU A 919 14.61 6.43 -18.43
CA GLU A 919 14.02 7.57 -17.72
C GLU A 919 15.09 8.39 -17.01
N LYS A 920 16.03 7.74 -16.30
CA LYS A 920 17.20 8.41 -15.71
C LYS A 920 17.98 9.22 -16.76
N LYS A 921 18.28 8.64 -17.94
CA LYS A 921 18.96 9.36 -19.03
C LYS A 921 18.12 10.53 -19.58
N GLN A 922 16.79 10.40 -19.61
CA GLN A 922 15.89 11.49 -19.98
C GLN A 922 15.88 12.61 -18.93
N HIS A 923 15.91 12.29 -17.63
CA HIS A 923 16.05 13.26 -16.56
C HIS A 923 17.44 13.93 -16.53
N GLU A 924 18.51 13.18 -16.78
CA GLU A 924 19.87 13.73 -16.92
C GLU A 924 19.96 14.72 -18.10
N THR A 925 19.42 14.35 -19.27
CA THR A 925 19.44 15.22 -20.46
C THR A 925 18.51 16.44 -20.35
N THR A 926 17.40 16.34 -19.61
CA THR A 926 16.53 17.52 -19.33
C THR A 926 17.13 18.41 -18.25
N SER A 927 17.70 17.86 -17.18
CA SER A 927 18.47 18.59 -16.17
C SER A 927 19.64 19.36 -16.79
N GLN A 928 20.39 18.73 -17.71
CA GLN A 928 21.48 19.39 -18.43
C GLN A 928 20.99 20.57 -19.29
N LYS A 929 19.88 20.42 -20.03
CA LYS A 929 19.26 21.53 -20.78
C LYS A 929 18.83 22.68 -19.86
N LEU A 930 18.22 22.38 -18.72
CA LEU A 930 17.80 23.40 -17.74
C LEU A 930 19.00 24.13 -17.14
N LYS A 931 20.13 23.45 -16.89
CA LYS A 931 21.39 24.09 -16.47
C LYS A 931 21.93 25.03 -17.56
N GLU A 932 21.92 24.62 -18.82
CA GLU A 932 22.33 25.47 -19.94
C GLU A 932 21.41 26.67 -20.15
N GLU A 933 20.10 26.53 -19.92
CA GLU A 933 19.15 27.64 -19.94
C GLU A 933 19.32 28.58 -18.76
N LEU A 934 19.59 28.05 -17.55
CA LEU A 934 19.91 28.84 -16.37
C LEU A 934 21.18 29.68 -16.61
N GLN A 935 22.27 29.07 -17.09
CA GLN A 935 23.51 29.79 -17.44
C GLN A 935 23.26 30.89 -18.48
N LYS A 936 22.42 30.64 -19.50
CA LYS A 936 22.02 31.67 -20.49
C LYS A 936 21.18 32.79 -19.86
N LYS A 937 20.42 32.52 -18.79
CA LYS A 937 19.66 33.54 -18.04
C LYS A 937 20.57 34.33 -17.10
N GLU A 938 21.48 33.68 -16.39
CA GLU A 938 22.51 34.32 -15.56
C GLU A 938 23.37 35.29 -16.39
N GLN A 939 23.84 34.86 -17.56
CA GLN A 939 24.56 35.73 -18.52
C GLN A 939 23.73 36.96 -18.94
N ARG A 940 22.41 36.80 -19.16
CA ARG A 940 21.52 37.94 -19.49
C ARG A 940 21.31 38.86 -18.29
N VAL A 941 21.19 38.32 -17.08
CA VAL A 941 21.07 39.11 -15.84
C VAL A 941 22.34 39.92 -15.62
N ALA A 942 23.53 39.33 -15.80
CA ALA A 942 24.80 40.04 -15.73
C ALA A 942 24.88 41.21 -16.74
N ILE A 943 24.49 40.99 -18.00
CA ILE A 943 24.45 42.06 -19.03
C ILE A 943 23.42 43.15 -18.69
N LEU A 944 22.32 42.81 -18.02
CA LEU A 944 21.34 43.80 -17.56
C LEU A 944 21.85 44.57 -16.33
N GLN A 945 22.56 43.91 -15.41
CA GLN A 945 23.20 44.54 -14.26
C GLN A 945 24.28 45.53 -14.68
N THR A 946 25.15 45.20 -15.65
CA THR A 946 26.14 46.16 -16.16
C THR A 946 25.46 47.37 -16.80
N ARG A 947 24.41 47.15 -17.60
CA ARG A 947 23.61 48.24 -18.18
C ARG A 947 22.92 49.10 -17.13
N ILE A 948 22.44 48.52 -16.04
CA ILE A 948 21.87 49.29 -14.91
C ILE A 948 22.97 50.14 -14.28
N SER A 949 24.14 49.59 -13.96
CA SER A 949 25.26 50.38 -13.43
C SER A 949 25.75 51.48 -14.39
N GLU A 950 25.74 51.24 -15.70
CA GLU A 950 26.03 52.26 -16.73
C GLU A 950 24.98 53.39 -16.71
N ARG A 951 23.69 53.06 -16.52
CA ARG A 951 22.62 54.08 -16.40
C ARG A 951 22.71 54.84 -15.08
N ASP A 952 22.98 54.14 -13.97
CA ASP A 952 23.10 54.74 -12.65
C ASP A 952 24.31 55.69 -12.58
N GLN A 953 25.43 55.31 -13.22
CA GLN A 953 26.58 56.19 -13.38
C GLN A 953 26.24 57.42 -14.24
N ALA A 954 25.57 57.25 -15.39
CA ALA A 954 25.13 58.37 -16.21
C ALA A 954 24.11 59.29 -15.49
N MET A 955 23.25 58.72 -14.64
CA MET A 955 22.35 59.48 -13.77
C MET A 955 23.13 60.26 -12.71
N ALA A 956 24.11 59.66 -12.04
CA ALA A 956 24.96 60.35 -11.08
C ALA A 956 25.79 61.49 -11.72
N GLU A 957 26.25 61.32 -12.96
CA GLU A 957 26.91 62.36 -13.74
C GLU A 957 25.94 63.52 -14.11
N LEU A 958 24.68 63.20 -14.44
CA LEU A 958 23.63 64.20 -14.66
C LEU A 958 23.24 64.93 -13.38
N GLU A 959 23.10 64.23 -12.26
CA GLU A 959 22.83 64.84 -10.94
C GLU A 959 23.99 65.73 -10.49
N GLN A 960 25.24 65.31 -10.71
CA GLN A 960 26.42 66.11 -10.38
C GLN A 960 26.51 67.38 -11.26
N THR A 961 26.22 67.27 -12.56
CA THR A 961 26.22 68.43 -13.47
C THR A 961 25.07 69.40 -13.18
N ALA A 962 23.86 68.90 -12.90
CA ALA A 962 22.75 69.71 -12.42
C ALA A 962 23.05 70.40 -11.08
N SER A 963 23.65 69.69 -10.13
CA SER A 963 24.06 70.25 -8.83
C SER A 963 25.10 71.36 -8.99
N LYS A 964 26.10 71.19 -9.88
CA LYS A 964 27.08 72.24 -10.23
C LYS A 964 26.41 73.46 -10.85
N GLN A 965 25.43 73.27 -11.75
CA GLN A 965 24.68 74.38 -12.34
C GLN A 965 23.83 75.13 -11.31
N MET A 966 23.10 74.42 -10.44
CA MET A 966 22.34 75.04 -9.35
C MET A 966 23.25 75.80 -8.39
N HIS A 967 24.41 75.24 -8.03
CA HIS A 967 25.37 75.91 -7.15
C HIS A 967 25.92 77.20 -7.79
N GLY A 968 26.28 77.17 -9.07
CA GLY A 968 26.72 78.37 -9.81
C GLY A 968 25.63 79.45 -9.91
N LEU A 969 24.36 79.07 -10.12
CA LEU A 969 23.23 80.00 -10.09
C LEU A 969 22.98 80.57 -8.70
N ALA A 970 23.07 79.73 -7.66
CA ALA A 970 22.94 80.17 -6.27
C ALA A 970 24.06 81.16 -5.90
N GLU A 971 25.31 80.87 -6.27
CA GLU A 971 26.46 81.75 -6.05
C GLU A 971 26.30 83.09 -6.79
N GLN A 972 25.89 83.08 -8.07
CA GLN A 972 25.57 84.30 -8.82
C GLN A 972 24.46 85.12 -8.14
N SER A 973 23.42 84.46 -7.63
CA SER A 973 22.33 85.14 -6.91
C SER A 973 22.81 85.72 -5.57
N SER A 974 23.69 85.03 -4.86
CA SER A 974 24.30 85.51 -3.60
C SER A 974 25.18 86.73 -3.86
N GLN A 975 26.07 86.67 -4.87
CA GLN A 975 26.90 87.80 -5.28
C GLN A 975 26.05 89.01 -5.71
N ALA A 976 24.95 88.79 -6.45
CA ALA A 976 24.02 89.85 -6.81
C ALA A 976 23.36 90.48 -5.56
N LEU A 977 22.84 89.66 -4.62
CA LEU A 977 22.26 90.11 -3.36
C LEU A 977 23.28 90.89 -2.51
N GLU A 978 24.52 90.42 -2.39
CA GLU A 978 25.58 91.16 -1.70
C GLU A 978 25.86 92.51 -2.35
N THR A 979 25.90 92.61 -3.69
CA THR A 979 26.09 93.92 -4.36
C THR A 979 24.90 94.86 -4.14
N LEU A 980 23.67 94.34 -4.04
CA LEU A 980 22.49 95.13 -3.69
C LEU A 980 22.54 95.59 -2.23
N GLN A 981 22.92 94.70 -1.30
CA GLN A 981 23.12 95.05 0.11
C GLN A 981 24.20 96.13 0.28
N ARG A 982 25.37 95.99 -0.38
CA ARG A 982 26.43 97.02 -0.36
C ARG A 982 25.96 98.37 -0.90
N LYS A 983 25.10 98.37 -1.93
CA LYS A 983 24.48 99.61 -2.47
C LYS A 983 23.46 100.22 -1.52
N LEU A 984 22.65 99.39 -0.85
CA LEU A 984 21.69 99.82 0.15
C LEU A 984 22.40 100.47 1.34
N THR A 985 23.40 99.81 1.93
CA THR A 985 24.17 100.37 3.06
C THR A 985 24.90 101.66 2.69
N LEU A 986 25.36 101.78 1.43
CA LEU A 986 25.93 103.03 0.94
C LEU A 986 24.87 104.15 0.87
N ALA A 987 23.69 103.88 0.33
CA ALA A 987 22.60 104.86 0.26
C ALA A 987 22.08 105.26 1.65
N GLU A 988 21.97 104.31 2.58
CA GLU A 988 21.68 104.57 3.99
C GLU A 988 22.73 105.48 4.63
N SER A 989 24.02 105.22 4.40
CA SER A 989 25.11 106.08 4.90
C SER A 989 25.06 107.50 4.31
N GLN A 990 24.68 107.65 3.03
CA GLN A 990 24.50 108.95 2.38
C GLN A 990 23.30 109.70 2.96
N LEU A 991 22.17 109.01 3.20
CA LEU A 991 21.03 109.60 3.90
C LEU A 991 21.41 110.06 5.31
N GLN A 992 22.15 109.25 6.08
CA GLN A 992 22.64 109.63 7.40
C GLN A 992 23.51 110.90 7.35
N GLN A 993 24.42 110.99 6.35
CA GLN A 993 25.23 112.19 6.11
C GLN A 993 24.36 113.42 5.83
N PHE A 994 23.35 113.32 4.97
CA PHE A 994 22.43 114.44 4.71
C PHE A 994 21.66 114.88 5.96
N HIS A 995 21.19 113.94 6.79
CA HIS A 995 20.53 114.28 8.07
C HIS A 995 21.46 115.09 8.98
N THR A 996 22.69 114.62 9.20
CA THR A 996 23.67 115.35 10.04
C THR A 996 24.06 116.72 9.49
N PHE A 997 24.16 116.87 8.15
CA PHE A 997 24.43 118.16 7.52
C PHE A 997 23.28 119.16 7.73
N ILE A 998 22.03 118.72 7.56
CA ILE A 998 20.85 119.55 7.74
C ILE A 998 20.68 119.95 9.21
N GLU A 999 20.93 119.03 10.14
CA GLU A 999 20.89 119.31 11.58
C GLU A 999 21.97 120.33 12.00
N ALA A 1000 23.19 120.22 11.45
CA ALA A 1000 24.24 121.22 11.65
C ALA A 1000 23.87 122.61 11.08
N LEU A 1001 23.30 122.65 9.86
CA LEU A 1001 22.81 123.88 9.24
C LEU A 1001 21.69 124.54 10.07
N ALA A 1002 20.77 123.72 10.60
CA ALA A 1002 19.67 124.18 11.45
C ALA A 1002 20.21 124.86 12.71
N ASN A 1003 21.14 124.20 13.40
CA ASN A 1003 21.76 124.71 14.62
C ASN A 1003 22.55 126.00 14.36
N GLN A 1004 23.27 126.11 13.24
CA GLN A 1004 23.98 127.34 12.88
C GLN A 1004 23.01 128.51 12.62
N LEU A 1005 21.91 128.26 11.89
CA LEU A 1005 20.88 129.28 11.64
C LEU A 1005 20.19 129.75 12.93
N ALA A 1006 19.90 128.84 13.86
CA ALA A 1006 19.37 129.20 15.17
C ALA A 1006 20.38 130.06 15.98
N GLN A 1007 21.65 129.67 15.99
CA GLN A 1007 22.70 130.41 16.67
C GLN A 1007 22.89 131.82 16.09
N ASP A 1008 22.92 131.97 14.76
CA ASP A 1008 23.06 133.27 14.08
C ASP A 1008 21.89 134.21 14.43
N VAL A 1009 20.65 133.69 14.42
CA VAL A 1009 19.45 134.43 14.82
C VAL A 1009 19.53 134.86 16.30
N GLN A 1010 19.97 133.96 17.19
CA GLN A 1010 20.11 134.24 18.61
C GLN A 1010 21.21 135.28 18.89
N ASP A 1011 22.32 135.24 18.14
CA ASP A 1011 23.39 136.24 18.14
C ASP A 1011 22.90 137.62 17.71
N ILE A 1012 22.06 137.69 16.66
CA ILE A 1012 21.42 138.93 16.22
C ILE A 1012 20.50 139.47 17.32
N LYS A 1013 19.63 138.63 17.92
CA LYS A 1013 18.78 139.02 19.06
C LYS A 1013 19.61 139.57 20.22
N ALA A 1014 20.71 138.91 20.57
CA ALA A 1014 21.60 139.34 21.65
C ALA A 1014 22.27 140.71 21.35
N ARG A 1015 22.70 140.95 20.11
CA ARG A 1015 23.25 142.25 19.68
C ARG A 1015 22.19 143.35 19.67
N LEU A 1016 20.96 143.04 19.26
CA LEU A 1016 19.82 143.97 19.27
C LEU A 1016 19.44 144.35 20.71
N MET A 1017 19.42 143.38 21.63
CA MET A 1017 19.21 143.62 23.06
C MET A 1017 20.32 144.47 23.69
N ARG A 1018 21.60 144.25 23.33
CA ARG A 1018 22.70 145.12 23.78
C ARG A 1018 22.57 146.56 23.28
N LYS A 1019 22.14 146.78 22.02
CA LYS A 1019 21.87 148.13 21.49
C LYS A 1019 20.67 148.81 22.15
N LYS A 1020 19.54 148.10 22.33
CA LYS A 1020 18.38 148.61 23.10
C LYS A 1020 18.70 148.92 24.57
N LYS A 1021 19.72 148.29 25.16
CA LYS A 1021 20.25 148.64 26.49
C LYS A 1021 21.04 149.96 26.47
N SER A 1022 21.98 150.09 25.53
CA SER A 1022 22.79 151.31 25.33
C SER A 1022 21.95 152.56 25.04
N GLU A 1023 20.82 152.41 24.33
CA GLU A 1023 19.90 153.51 24.01
C GLU A 1023 19.10 154.02 25.23
N ARG A 1024 19.07 153.28 26.35
CA ARG A 1024 18.29 153.60 27.56
C ARG A 1024 19.12 154.15 28.73
N GLU A 1025 20.45 154.21 28.61
CA GLU A 1025 21.35 154.64 29.69
C GLU A 1025 21.66 156.16 29.71
N GLY A 1026 21.06 156.94 28.79
CA GLY A 1026 21.30 158.39 28.66
C GLY A 1026 20.37 159.32 29.44
N ASN A 1027 19.29 158.83 30.09
CA ASN A 1027 18.26 159.70 30.66
C ASN A 1027 17.77 159.27 32.08
N ARG A 1028 18.69 159.08 33.03
CA ARG A 1028 18.39 159.11 34.48
C ARG A 1028 19.17 160.25 35.15
N MET A 1029 18.45 161.13 35.86
CA MET A 1029 18.97 162.38 36.44
C MET A 1029 19.69 162.20 37.79
N SER A 1030 20.64 163.11 38.03
CA SER A 1030 21.69 163.14 39.07
C SER A 1030 21.36 162.71 40.52
N LYS A 1031 22.30 161.96 41.11
CA LYS A 1031 22.44 161.62 42.55
C LYS A 1031 22.44 162.80 43.53
N CYS A 1032 22.57 164.05 43.09
CA CYS A 1032 22.76 165.20 44.00
C CYS A 1032 21.68 166.30 43.91
N SER A 1033 20.47 165.94 43.47
CA SER A 1033 19.26 166.46 44.13
C SER A 1033 18.83 165.56 45.30
N LEU A 1034 19.10 164.24 45.21
CA LEU A 1034 18.83 163.22 46.24
C LEU A 1034 19.36 163.62 47.64
N VAL A 1035 20.61 164.09 47.74
CA VAL A 1035 21.20 164.54 49.02
C VAL A 1035 20.60 165.86 49.54
N LYS A 1036 20.14 166.77 48.66
CA LYS A 1036 19.36 167.93 49.12
C LYS A 1036 18.00 167.50 49.66
N ALA A 1037 17.33 166.55 49.00
CA ALA A 1037 16.03 166.04 49.43
C ALA A 1037 16.12 165.34 50.79
N ALA A 1038 17.08 164.42 50.98
CA ALA A 1038 17.28 163.71 52.25
C ALA A 1038 17.47 164.66 53.46
N SER A 1039 18.28 165.72 53.31
CA SER A 1039 18.51 166.70 54.39
C SER A 1039 17.38 167.72 54.56
N ILE A 1040 16.55 167.97 53.55
CA ILE A 1040 15.33 168.82 53.68
C ILE A 1040 14.18 168.04 54.30
N LEU A 1041 14.06 166.75 53.96
CA LEU A 1041 12.97 165.87 54.39
C LEU A 1041 13.31 165.05 55.64
N ASN A 1042 14.52 165.20 56.17
CA ASN A 1042 15.00 164.57 57.40
C ASN A 1042 14.82 163.03 57.40
N MET A 1043 15.09 162.41 56.24
CA MET A 1043 14.95 160.97 55.98
C MET A 1043 16.20 160.42 55.28
N THR A 1044 16.49 159.14 55.50
CA THR A 1044 17.72 158.49 55.04
C THR A 1044 17.72 158.21 53.54
N GLU A 1045 18.90 158.28 52.90
CA GLU A 1045 19.09 158.09 51.45
C GLU A 1045 18.53 156.76 50.93
N THR A 1046 18.56 155.71 51.77
CA THR A 1046 17.99 154.39 51.51
C THR A 1046 16.47 154.41 51.29
N ASP A 1047 15.74 155.22 52.04
CA ASP A 1047 14.28 155.19 52.07
C ASP A 1047 13.66 155.85 50.83
N LEU A 1048 14.43 156.77 50.23
CA LEU A 1048 14.07 157.49 49.01
C LEU A 1048 14.38 156.69 47.73
N VAL A 1049 15.34 155.75 47.80
CA VAL A 1049 15.58 154.75 46.74
C VAL A 1049 14.54 153.64 46.80
N ASN A 1050 14.21 153.15 48.02
CA ASN A 1050 13.25 152.07 48.22
C ASN A 1050 11.79 152.43 47.87
N MET A 1051 11.43 153.72 47.71
CA MET A 1051 10.14 154.15 47.15
C MET A 1051 10.15 154.40 45.63
N LEU A 1052 11.31 154.27 44.96
CA LEU A 1052 11.46 154.54 43.52
C LEU A 1052 11.87 153.30 42.71
N ASP A 1053 12.43 152.28 43.34
CA ASP A 1053 12.61 150.94 42.78
C ASP A 1053 11.50 149.97 43.26
N THR A 1054 10.25 150.46 43.37
CA THR A 1054 9.06 149.64 43.65
C THR A 1054 8.47 149.06 42.36
N ASP A 1055 8.60 147.73 42.25
CA ASP A 1055 7.65 146.78 41.65
C ASP A 1055 7.36 146.88 40.12
N GLU A 1056 7.31 145.77 39.35
CA GLU A 1056 7.15 144.37 39.72
C GLU A 1056 8.32 143.48 39.26
N CYS A 1057 8.73 142.56 40.13
CA CYS A 1057 9.78 141.57 39.89
C CYS A 1057 9.21 140.19 39.51
N GLU A 1058 10.04 139.40 38.83
CA GLU A 1058 10.07 137.93 38.80
C GLU A 1058 8.80 137.12 38.44
N GLU A 1059 8.87 136.42 37.30
CA GLU A 1059 8.87 134.95 37.38
C GLU A 1059 10.00 134.38 36.52
N ALA A 1060 10.87 133.58 37.13
CA ALA A 1060 11.91 132.84 36.44
C ALA A 1060 11.34 131.51 35.91
N PHE A 1061 10.84 131.50 34.67
CA PHE A 1061 10.43 130.24 34.04
C PHE A 1061 11.53 129.67 33.13
N VAL A 1062 12.22 128.64 33.62
CA VAL A 1062 13.07 127.76 32.81
C VAL A 1062 12.15 126.90 31.94
N GLY A 1063 11.74 127.44 30.80
CA GLY A 1063 10.87 126.76 29.84
C GLY A 1063 11.09 127.26 28.43
N ARG A 1064 11.58 126.34 27.58
CA ARG A 1064 11.44 126.28 26.11
C ARG A 1064 11.09 127.61 25.42
N GLY A 1065 12.11 128.32 24.94
CA GLY A 1065 11.89 129.50 24.09
C GLY A 1065 11.46 129.12 22.67
N PRO A 1066 10.91 130.06 21.88
CA PRO A 1066 10.50 129.82 20.48
C PRO A 1066 11.65 129.50 19.51
N ASP A 1067 12.90 129.51 19.99
CA ASP A 1067 14.06 129.00 19.26
C ASP A 1067 14.27 127.49 19.48
N THR A 1068 13.90 126.94 20.65
CA THR A 1068 13.92 125.48 20.91
C THR A 1068 12.79 124.74 20.19
N ASP A 1069 11.56 125.29 20.15
CA ASP A 1069 10.42 124.67 19.46
C ASP A 1069 10.68 124.45 17.96
N TRP A 1070 11.42 125.37 17.35
CA TRP A 1070 11.78 125.28 15.94
C TRP A 1070 12.83 124.20 15.67
N ALA A 1071 13.84 124.06 16.53
CA ALA A 1071 14.87 123.03 16.39
C ALA A 1071 14.23 121.62 16.48
N GLU A 1072 13.31 121.42 17.43
CA GLU A 1072 12.53 120.19 17.54
C GLU A 1072 11.61 119.96 16.33
N HIS A 1073 11.02 121.01 15.74
CA HIS A 1073 10.22 120.89 14.52
C HIS A 1073 11.05 120.43 13.31
N VAL A 1074 12.27 120.97 13.14
CA VAL A 1074 13.21 120.53 12.09
C VAL A 1074 13.63 119.07 12.32
N GLN A 1075 13.96 118.71 13.56
CA GLN A 1075 14.35 117.34 13.92
C GLN A 1075 13.20 116.34 13.71
N HIS A 1076 11.95 116.75 13.98
CA HIS A 1076 10.76 115.95 13.69
C HIS A 1076 10.52 115.76 12.18
N ILE A 1077 10.78 116.77 11.34
CA ILE A 1077 10.71 116.63 9.87
C ILE A 1077 11.78 115.62 9.38
N LEU A 1078 12.98 115.67 9.95
CA LEU A 1078 14.07 114.72 9.66
C LEU A 1078 13.77 113.29 10.13
N GLN A 1079 13.00 113.09 11.20
CA GLN A 1079 12.64 111.75 11.70
C GLN A 1079 11.48 111.07 10.94
N GLN A 1080 10.87 111.74 9.95
CA GLN A 1080 9.83 111.12 9.12
C GLN A 1080 10.42 110.10 8.13
N GLN A 1081 9.69 109.02 7.84
CA GLN A 1081 10.13 107.98 6.88
C GLN A 1081 10.48 108.53 5.49
N ILE A 1082 9.93 109.69 5.13
CA ILE A 1082 10.34 110.48 3.97
C ILE A 1082 10.42 111.94 4.44
N PRO A 1083 11.63 112.48 4.74
CA PRO A 1083 11.77 113.88 5.12
C PRO A 1083 11.33 114.78 3.96
N SER A 1084 10.25 115.53 4.15
CA SER A 1084 9.74 116.43 3.12
C SER A 1084 10.68 117.62 2.95
N ALA A 1085 11.45 117.64 1.85
CA ALA A 1085 12.34 118.74 1.50
C ALA A 1085 11.61 120.10 1.44
N GLY A 1086 10.31 120.11 1.08
CA GLY A 1086 9.47 121.30 1.12
C GLY A 1086 9.26 121.81 2.55
N LEU A 1087 8.78 120.96 3.46
CA LEU A 1087 8.57 121.34 4.87
C LEU A 1087 9.86 121.76 5.55
N LEU A 1088 10.97 121.07 5.24
CA LEU A 1088 12.30 121.42 5.74
C LEU A 1088 12.74 122.80 5.26
N MET A 1089 12.60 123.09 3.95
CA MET A 1089 12.93 124.42 3.42
C MET A 1089 12.02 125.51 3.97
N ASP A 1090 10.72 125.25 4.14
CA ASP A 1090 9.79 126.20 4.76
C ASP A 1090 10.20 126.52 6.21
N ALA A 1091 10.55 125.50 7.00
CA ALA A 1091 11.06 125.69 8.35
C ALA A 1091 12.37 126.51 8.37
N MET A 1092 13.33 126.21 7.49
CA MET A 1092 14.57 127.01 7.35
C MET A 1092 14.28 128.46 6.96
N LEU A 1093 13.38 128.66 5.98
CA LEU A 1093 12.99 129.99 5.50
C LEU A 1093 12.29 130.82 6.58
N VAL A 1094 11.56 130.21 7.52
CA VAL A 1094 10.98 130.92 8.67
C VAL A 1094 12.09 131.51 9.56
N LYS A 1095 13.12 130.75 9.94
CA LYS A 1095 14.24 131.30 10.74
C LYS A 1095 15.10 132.29 9.95
N MET A 1096 15.33 132.07 8.66
CA MET A 1096 16.04 133.04 7.81
C MET A 1096 15.26 134.37 7.71
N LYS A 1097 13.93 134.33 7.62
CA LYS A 1097 13.07 135.54 7.66
C LYS A 1097 13.12 136.21 9.03
N GLU A 1098 13.08 135.45 10.12
CA GLU A 1098 13.23 135.98 11.48
C GLU A 1098 14.58 136.72 11.64
N GLY A 1099 15.68 136.09 11.24
CA GLY A 1099 17.01 136.72 11.23
C GLY A 1099 17.10 137.96 10.35
N LYS A 1100 16.41 137.98 9.20
CA LYS A 1100 16.35 139.13 8.29
C LYS A 1100 15.59 140.31 8.92
N VAL A 1101 14.41 140.07 9.51
CA VAL A 1101 13.64 141.12 10.21
C VAL A 1101 14.44 141.67 11.39
N LEU A 1102 15.09 140.81 12.17
CA LEU A 1102 15.93 141.23 13.30
C LEU A 1102 17.18 142.01 12.85
N THR A 1103 17.80 141.66 11.72
CA THR A 1103 18.92 142.46 11.17
C THR A 1103 18.45 143.79 10.58
N GLU A 1104 17.26 143.85 9.98
CA GLU A 1104 16.64 145.09 9.53
C GLU A 1104 16.28 146.01 10.72
N GLU A 1105 15.74 145.48 11.82
CA GLU A 1105 15.55 146.24 13.07
C GLU A 1105 16.88 146.75 13.66
N LEU A 1106 17.90 145.89 13.71
CA LEU A 1106 19.22 146.25 14.23
C LEU A 1106 19.87 147.33 13.35
N ALA A 1107 19.70 147.25 12.02
CA ALA A 1107 20.13 148.27 11.08
C ALA A 1107 19.34 149.59 11.25
N ALA A 1108 18.02 149.54 11.44
CA ALA A 1108 17.18 150.71 11.67
C ALA A 1108 17.58 151.47 12.94
N LEU A 1109 17.83 150.77 14.05
CA LEU A 1109 18.40 151.35 15.27
C LEU A 1109 19.79 151.97 15.04
N THR A 1110 20.61 151.36 14.18
CA THR A 1110 21.93 151.91 13.83
C THR A 1110 21.81 153.18 12.96
N ALA A 1111 20.80 153.24 12.09
CA ALA A 1111 20.52 154.41 11.25
C ALA A 1111 19.88 155.58 12.04
N ALA A 1112 19.12 155.30 13.09
CA ALA A 1112 18.55 156.33 13.98
C ALA A 1112 19.64 157.10 14.74
N VAL A 1113 20.68 156.40 15.23
CA VAL A 1113 21.84 157.02 15.91
C VAL A 1113 22.68 157.87 14.95
N SER A 1114 22.63 157.63 13.64
CA SER A 1114 23.42 158.34 12.62
C SER A 1114 22.86 159.72 12.21
N LYS A 1115 21.72 160.17 12.74
CA LYS A 1115 21.11 161.47 12.37
C LYS A 1115 21.15 162.58 13.43
N ASN A 1116 21.69 162.29 14.62
CA ASN A 1116 21.90 163.28 15.68
C ASN A 1116 23.40 163.37 16.05
N ALA A 1117 24.22 163.71 15.04
CA ALA A 1117 25.62 164.10 15.17
C ALA A 1117 25.88 165.28 14.22
#